data_AF-A0A522F6K5-F1
#
_entry.id   AF-A0A522F6K5-F1
#
_cell.length_a   1.000
_cell.length_b   1.000
_cell.length_c   1.000
_cell.angle_alpha   90.00
_cell.angle_beta   90.00
_cell.angle_gamma   90.00
#
_symmetry.space_group_name_H-M   'P 1'
#
loop_
_entity.id
_entity.type
_entity.pdbx_description
1 polymer ?
#
loop_
_entity_poly.entity_id
_entity_poly.type
_entity_poly.pdbx_seq_one_letter_code
_entity_poly.pdbx_strand_id
1 'polypeptide(L)'
;VQLPMIWMRTPYDKGNTDALGAGFGMLGYVFGQQDQRGRYTSEGVYLPIQSDGWSKMPYHPYITHILDTLTPVSDSRNGNKHEDGYNSIQFILNNLTRTYDMDGDGTLDTFLVCNGSIGTMGASALGYNQYQAAAAHKIDPAQPGLKAMLPIVGTNEFFKSTGFQNGVFRDRLVTGWLQGQIFDAEDDSIPVDQQIAATQGLLTAVQNNIHSSFDYGVSDKFVAANKAIDHFSAVRYKDQFGNLLPTGYYPNSITRKGYDASRAMVGANGDGSLYGQFNRYANMEVPAYHLTGWWDIFIDGQIQTWAYMKQYLSRNYDNHKKQKIVIGPWAHQTISKKITGDMSYPDNAADLPGVDFDAFDAGSLPISKLLKSEAMSWFRYNLNYNQGLGEPKFMLAENDRWQSVLGLYYVQIPDTNFVVKYEAMLAYLNGTGGLNGIPVTVRQGSPTGTIIYGPHFPADVSASGNSLIPGLDTGKITSVPRVNFMDSVANVRAYIAGPNGDGISGNAAVGNYWLNLDTFPIQSPYVNPVKMYLHQNGAADYSAPESDEGYKIYVHDPDDPIFTIGGENMIVQLPDGAKNLAGTGNSQGQINVARFAQYTMDRPGVLQFTSDILPDTLSIVGFPVGTLYAKSNPGGVTNGPTDTDFFIRILDVYPNDSIGNRREYFVTEGCVNARARDYARNIVEHPEWDENPPYQNDNTPFTNINIGQVYEYKFKMMPIGYTFGKGHKIKILISSSNYTRYQVNPNLPINDGDFFRRKPGDGQGYTYNGNFMMPRLAVQRLAFSPQYPSNIELPIYVQGYVWTPTFTPEIVKPEVEDLLLFPNPANNEVSVYLSKKSDYTISVTNIAGQLIRHWRI
;
A
#
# COMPACT_ATOMS: atom_id res chain seq x y z
N VAL A 1 34.67 13.20 11.85
CA VAL A 1 34.20 11.90 11.30
C VAL A 1 32.86 12.16 10.63
N GLN A 2 32.71 11.80 9.35
CA GLN A 2 31.46 11.96 8.60
C GLN A 2 30.37 11.04 9.18
N LEU A 3 29.11 11.48 9.11
CA LEU A 3 27.97 10.71 9.60
C LEU A 3 27.38 9.83 8.48
N PRO A 4 26.70 8.71 8.82
CA PRO A 4 25.86 8.00 7.87
C PRO A 4 24.68 8.89 7.42
N MET A 5 24.15 8.61 6.24
CA MET A 5 23.04 9.38 5.67
C MET A 5 21.73 8.61 5.70
N ILE A 6 20.62 9.30 5.97
CA ILE A 6 19.26 8.86 5.69
C ILE A 6 18.73 9.71 4.53
N TRP A 7 18.24 9.05 3.49
CA TRP A 7 17.86 9.69 2.24
C TRP A 7 16.46 9.29 1.76
N MET A 8 15.74 10.24 1.17
CA MET A 8 14.40 10.06 0.61
C MET A 8 14.28 10.66 -0.80
N ARG A 9 13.41 10.08 -1.62
CA ARG A 9 12.99 10.63 -2.92
C ARG A 9 11.48 10.74 -3.01
N THR A 10 10.95 11.91 -3.36
CA THR A 10 9.52 12.20 -3.30
C THR A 10 8.98 12.80 -4.61
N PRO A 11 7.78 12.40 -5.05
CA PRO A 11 7.00 13.15 -6.04
C PRO A 11 6.03 14.17 -5.43
N TYR A 12 6.12 14.45 -4.12
CA TYR A 12 5.14 15.24 -3.35
C TYR A 12 5.72 16.54 -2.75
N ASP A 13 6.64 17.17 -3.47
CA ASP A 13 7.42 18.34 -3.05
C ASP A 13 8.38 17.99 -1.92
N LYS A 14 9.67 18.21 -2.16
CA LYS A 14 10.65 18.15 -1.08
C LYS A 14 10.45 19.29 -0.07
N GLY A 15 9.80 20.39 -0.46
CA GLY A 15 9.44 21.51 0.40
C GLY A 15 10.60 22.07 1.22
N ASN A 16 10.27 22.69 2.36
CA ASN A 16 11.24 22.95 3.42
C ASN A 16 11.26 21.77 4.39
N THR A 17 12.37 21.02 4.41
CA THR A 17 12.59 19.85 5.28
C THR A 17 13.49 20.14 6.47
N ASP A 18 13.71 21.41 6.83
CA ASP A 18 14.62 21.82 7.90
C ASP A 18 14.28 21.14 9.24
N ALA A 19 13.01 20.94 9.57
CA ALA A 19 12.59 20.27 10.81
C ALA A 19 12.95 18.77 10.82
N LEU A 20 12.67 18.05 9.73
CA LEU A 20 13.07 16.64 9.57
C LEU A 20 14.60 16.51 9.56
N GLY A 21 15.28 17.38 8.82
CA GLY A 21 16.74 17.43 8.74
C GLY A 21 17.38 17.71 10.09
N ALA A 22 16.85 18.67 10.86
CA ALA A 22 17.31 18.96 12.22
C ALA A 22 17.09 17.76 13.15
N GLY A 23 15.92 17.11 13.08
CA GLY A 23 15.61 15.92 13.87
C GLY A 23 16.59 14.76 13.60
N PHE A 24 16.85 14.45 12.34
CA PHE A 24 17.84 13.42 11.98
C PHE A 24 19.28 13.84 12.27
N GLY A 25 19.61 15.12 12.15
CA GLY A 25 20.88 15.69 12.58
C GLY A 25 21.13 15.49 14.08
N MET A 26 20.11 15.74 14.91
CA MET A 26 20.15 15.41 16.34
C MET A 26 20.27 13.91 16.60
N LEU A 27 19.73 13.07 15.71
CA LEU A 27 19.92 11.63 15.68
C LEU A 27 21.29 11.18 15.19
N GLY A 28 22.19 12.10 14.82
CA GLY A 28 23.53 11.77 14.33
C GLY A 28 23.52 11.14 12.94
N TYR A 29 22.59 11.57 12.08
CA TYR A 29 22.57 11.25 10.66
C TYR A 29 22.64 12.55 9.85
N VAL A 30 23.25 12.46 8.67
CA VAL A 30 22.92 13.39 7.60
C VAL A 30 21.53 13.04 7.08
N PHE A 31 20.70 14.04 6.80
CA PHE A 31 19.43 13.84 6.11
C PHE A 31 19.46 14.47 4.72
N GLY A 32 18.82 13.83 3.75
CA GLY A 32 18.56 14.44 2.45
C GLY A 32 17.24 13.99 1.85
N GLN A 33 16.58 14.91 1.16
CA GLN A 33 15.35 14.66 0.43
C GLN A 33 15.48 15.26 -0.97
N GLN A 34 15.03 14.51 -1.98
CA GLN A 34 15.16 14.89 -3.38
C GLN A 34 13.80 14.81 -4.08
N ASP A 35 13.48 15.83 -4.88
CA ASP A 35 12.35 15.74 -5.82
C ASP A 35 12.66 14.69 -6.90
N GLN A 36 11.62 14.00 -7.35
CA GLN A 36 11.72 13.15 -8.54
C GLN A 36 11.85 13.98 -9.81
N ARG A 37 12.36 13.37 -10.88
CA ARG A 37 12.45 13.99 -12.21
C ARG A 37 11.09 14.55 -12.64
N GLY A 38 11.08 15.76 -13.19
CA GLY A 38 9.87 16.42 -13.68
C GLY A 38 8.88 16.80 -12.58
N ARG A 39 9.37 16.96 -11.35
CA ARG A 39 8.56 17.34 -10.18
C ARG A 39 9.22 18.52 -9.47
N TYR A 40 8.40 19.53 -9.18
CA TYR A 40 8.74 20.72 -8.40
C TYR A 40 10.03 21.39 -8.88
N THR A 41 11.15 21.19 -8.19
CA THR A 41 12.41 21.85 -8.52
C THR A 41 13.32 21.02 -9.42
N SER A 42 12.96 19.78 -9.73
CA SER A 42 13.77 18.88 -10.57
C SER A 42 13.31 18.87 -12.01
N GLU A 43 14.22 19.22 -12.93
CA GLU A 43 14.03 19.21 -14.39
C GLU A 43 13.56 17.84 -14.94
N GLY A 44 13.14 17.83 -16.21
CA GLY A 44 12.82 16.62 -16.97
C GLY A 44 11.33 16.28 -17.02
N VAL A 45 11.02 15.11 -17.60
CA VAL A 45 9.64 14.61 -17.72
C VAL A 45 9.33 13.62 -16.60
N TYR A 46 8.22 13.84 -15.89
CA TYR A 46 7.74 12.91 -14.88
C TYR A 46 7.04 11.72 -15.53
N LEU A 47 7.61 10.53 -15.35
CA LEU A 47 7.04 9.26 -15.78
C LEU A 47 6.73 8.44 -14.53
N PRO A 48 5.47 8.47 -14.04
CA PRO A 48 5.11 7.82 -12.79
C PRO A 48 5.54 6.35 -12.77
N ILE A 49 6.05 5.89 -11.63
CA ILE A 49 6.53 4.51 -11.41
C ILE A 49 7.78 4.15 -12.24
N GLN A 50 8.10 4.83 -13.35
CA GLN A 50 9.18 4.36 -14.22
C GLN A 50 10.54 5.01 -13.92
N SER A 51 10.62 6.32 -13.69
CA SER A 51 11.90 7.04 -13.71
C SER A 51 12.92 6.59 -12.64
N ASP A 52 12.44 6.11 -11.50
CA ASP A 52 13.29 5.72 -10.37
C ASP A 52 13.83 4.29 -10.48
N GLY A 53 13.27 3.49 -11.39
CA GLY A 53 13.63 2.10 -11.60
C GLY A 53 14.93 1.92 -12.37
N TRP A 54 14.88 1.00 -13.33
CA TRP A 54 16.03 0.54 -14.09
C TRP A 54 15.93 0.90 -15.57
N SER A 55 16.98 0.68 -16.36
CA SER A 55 16.91 0.85 -17.80
C SER A 55 15.91 -0.14 -18.43
N LYS A 56 14.99 0.39 -19.23
CA LYS A 56 13.96 -0.38 -19.99
C LYS A 56 14.50 -0.83 -21.34
N MET A 57 15.60 -0.23 -21.79
CA MET A 57 16.25 -0.53 -23.08
C MET A 57 16.48 -2.03 -23.33
N PRO A 58 16.92 -2.85 -22.35
CA PRO A 58 17.14 -4.27 -22.58
C PRO A 58 15.88 -5.09 -22.85
N TYR A 59 14.70 -4.58 -22.50
CA TYR A 59 13.44 -5.32 -22.56
C TYR A 59 12.57 -4.95 -23.76
N HIS A 60 12.56 -3.67 -24.12
CA HIS A 60 11.74 -3.15 -25.22
C HIS A 60 12.37 -1.89 -25.86
N PRO A 61 13.46 -2.02 -26.62
CA PRO A 61 14.24 -0.88 -27.12
C PRO A 61 13.51 -0.03 -28.17
N TYR A 62 12.38 -0.49 -28.71
CA TYR A 62 11.59 0.19 -29.73
C TYR A 62 10.26 0.76 -29.20
N ILE A 63 9.97 0.59 -27.90
CA ILE A 63 8.76 1.10 -27.26
C ILE A 63 9.16 2.13 -26.21
N THR A 64 8.63 3.35 -26.35
CA THR A 64 8.77 4.45 -25.39
C THR A 64 7.45 4.68 -24.66
N HIS A 65 7.54 5.20 -23.43
CA HIS A 65 6.37 5.63 -22.67
C HIS A 65 5.57 6.66 -23.49
N ILE A 66 4.25 6.53 -23.58
CA ILE A 66 3.46 7.42 -24.47
C ILE A 66 3.42 8.91 -24.03
N LEU A 67 4.00 9.23 -22.89
CA LEU A 67 4.17 10.58 -22.36
C LEU A 67 5.51 11.19 -22.76
N ASP A 68 6.48 10.35 -23.08
CA ASP A 68 7.80 10.78 -23.49
C ASP A 68 7.83 10.94 -25.01
N THR A 69 7.14 11.96 -25.50
CA THR A 69 6.94 12.24 -26.93
C THR A 69 8.04 13.11 -27.53
N LEU A 70 8.74 13.86 -26.69
CA LEU A 70 9.72 14.87 -27.10
C LEU A 70 11.16 14.33 -27.17
N THR A 71 11.44 13.20 -26.53
CA THR A 71 12.77 12.58 -26.56
C THR A 71 12.74 11.29 -27.38
N PRO A 72 13.42 11.21 -28.54
CA PRO A 72 13.50 9.96 -29.27
C PRO A 72 14.38 8.95 -28.50
N VAL A 73 14.21 7.65 -28.77
CA VAL A 73 15.01 6.56 -28.13
C VAL A 73 16.53 6.77 -28.24
N SER A 74 17.00 7.43 -29.29
CA SER A 74 18.41 7.79 -29.46
C SER A 74 18.91 8.81 -28.43
N ASP A 75 18.04 9.69 -27.91
CA ASP A 75 18.38 10.70 -26.91
C ASP A 75 18.74 10.04 -25.57
N SER A 76 19.84 10.47 -24.94
CA SER A 76 20.26 9.97 -23.63
C SER A 76 19.26 10.27 -22.51
N ARG A 77 18.38 11.25 -22.70
CA ARG A 77 17.35 11.68 -21.75
C ARG A 77 16.03 10.93 -21.89
N ASN A 78 15.94 9.96 -22.80
CA ASN A 78 14.73 9.18 -22.99
C ASN A 78 14.37 8.36 -21.73
N GLY A 79 13.06 8.27 -21.45
CA GLY A 79 12.47 7.56 -20.32
C GLY A 79 12.90 6.10 -20.19
N ASN A 80 13.23 5.45 -21.30
CA ASN A 80 13.75 4.08 -21.28
C ASN A 80 15.14 3.97 -20.63
N LYS A 81 15.86 5.08 -20.47
CA LYS A 81 17.20 5.15 -19.86
C LYS A 81 17.17 5.71 -18.43
N HIS A 82 16.00 6.06 -17.90
CA HIS A 82 15.89 6.60 -16.54
C HIS A 82 16.22 5.54 -15.49
N GLU A 83 17.16 5.88 -14.61
CA GLU A 83 17.63 5.10 -13.46
C GLU A 83 17.90 6.03 -12.27
N ASP A 84 17.00 6.98 -12.05
CA ASP A 84 17.27 8.18 -11.26
C ASP A 84 17.58 7.86 -9.79
N GLY A 85 16.94 6.82 -9.23
CA GLY A 85 17.20 6.37 -7.86
C GLY A 85 18.65 5.90 -7.67
N TYR A 86 19.16 5.10 -8.59
CA TYR A 86 20.55 4.62 -8.57
C TYR A 86 21.55 5.77 -8.81
N ASN A 87 21.29 6.62 -9.81
CA ASN A 87 22.17 7.74 -10.14
C ASN A 87 22.31 8.72 -8.97
N SER A 88 21.23 9.00 -8.23
CA SER A 88 21.30 9.83 -7.03
C SER A 88 22.13 9.22 -5.92
N ILE A 89 22.04 7.90 -5.68
CA ILE A 89 22.92 7.20 -4.73
C ILE A 89 24.39 7.36 -5.14
N GLN A 90 24.72 7.16 -6.42
CA GLN A 90 26.08 7.34 -6.92
C GLN A 90 26.58 8.78 -6.77
N PHE A 91 25.71 9.78 -6.98
CA PHE A 91 26.06 11.18 -6.76
C PHE A 91 26.36 11.48 -5.29
N ILE A 92 25.51 11.00 -4.37
CA ILE A 92 25.70 11.18 -2.92
C ILE A 92 27.04 10.59 -2.45
N LEU A 93 27.39 9.40 -2.94
CA LEU A 93 28.62 8.72 -2.53
C LEU A 93 29.88 9.40 -3.05
N ASN A 94 29.84 9.88 -4.30
CA ASN A 94 31.06 10.24 -5.01
C ASN A 94 31.27 11.76 -5.18
N ASN A 95 30.21 12.56 -5.10
CA ASN A 95 30.25 13.96 -5.53
C ASN A 95 29.61 14.96 -4.54
N LEU A 96 28.66 14.52 -3.70
CA LEU A 96 28.01 15.42 -2.75
C LEU A 96 28.97 15.80 -1.62
N THR A 97 29.47 17.03 -1.68
CA THR A 97 30.47 17.59 -0.74
C THR A 97 29.89 18.75 0.06
N ARG A 98 30.49 19.00 1.23
CA ARG A 98 30.26 20.19 2.06
C ARG A 98 31.59 20.85 2.36
N THR A 99 31.56 22.19 2.42
CA THR A 99 32.70 23.01 2.79
C THR A 99 32.44 23.65 4.16
N TYR A 100 33.27 23.32 5.15
CA TYR A 100 33.18 23.83 6.52
C TYR A 100 34.53 23.67 7.22
N ASP A 101 34.89 24.60 8.11
CA ASP A 101 36.07 24.49 8.97
C ASP A 101 35.80 23.46 10.07
N MET A 102 36.17 22.21 9.83
CA MET A 102 35.78 21.10 10.71
C MET A 102 36.66 20.98 11.96
N ASP A 103 37.90 21.44 11.90
CA ASP A 103 38.86 21.38 13.00
C ASP A 103 39.02 22.72 13.73
N GLY A 104 38.39 23.78 13.24
CA GLY A 104 38.37 25.11 13.85
C GLY A 104 39.68 25.85 13.68
N ASP A 105 40.50 25.48 12.68
CA ASP A 105 41.80 26.10 12.43
C ASP A 105 41.71 27.43 11.64
N GLY A 106 40.50 27.80 11.21
CA GLY A 106 40.20 28.98 10.40
C GLY A 106 40.25 28.72 8.88
N THR A 107 40.54 27.50 8.45
CA THR A 107 40.60 27.05 7.06
C THR A 107 39.37 26.21 6.73
N LEU A 108 38.79 26.42 5.56
CA LEU A 108 37.64 25.64 5.13
C LEU A 108 38.08 24.30 4.54
N ASP A 109 37.55 23.20 5.08
CA ASP A 109 37.72 21.85 4.53
C ASP A 109 36.59 21.50 3.56
N THR A 110 36.91 20.83 2.45
CA THR A 110 35.92 20.21 1.57
C THR A 110 35.95 18.70 1.73
N PHE A 111 34.82 18.11 2.10
CA PHE A 111 34.70 16.68 2.34
C PHE A 111 33.34 16.15 1.88
N LEU A 112 33.25 14.84 1.59
CA LEU A 112 31.98 14.19 1.26
C LEU A 112 30.98 14.32 2.41
N VAL A 113 29.72 14.54 2.10
CA VAL A 113 28.70 14.73 3.14
C VAL A 113 28.43 13.42 3.91
N CYS A 114 28.47 12.30 3.21
CA CYS A 114 28.19 10.96 3.75
C CYS A 114 29.49 10.20 4.00
N ASN A 115 29.52 9.35 5.03
CA ASN A 115 30.63 8.43 5.31
C ASN A 115 30.67 7.17 4.40
N GLY A 116 29.82 7.12 3.37
CA GLY A 116 29.66 5.98 2.48
C GLY A 116 28.56 5.00 2.88
N SER A 117 27.87 5.19 4.01
CA SER A 117 26.72 4.36 4.41
C SER A 117 25.41 5.15 4.29
N ILE A 118 24.52 4.66 3.42
CA ILE A 118 23.22 5.30 3.14
C ILE A 118 22.10 4.37 3.60
N GLY A 119 21.17 4.91 4.39
CA GLY A 119 19.86 4.34 4.64
C GLY A 119 18.79 5.07 3.85
N THR A 120 17.71 4.39 3.48
CA THR A 120 16.54 5.01 2.84
C THR A 120 15.28 4.77 3.64
N MET A 121 14.32 5.68 3.50
CA MET A 121 12.99 5.54 4.08
C MET A 121 11.93 6.33 3.32
N GLY A 122 10.68 6.03 3.62
CA GLY A 122 9.53 6.79 3.13
C GLY A 122 8.32 5.92 2.88
N ALA A 123 7.16 6.59 2.80
CA ALA A 123 5.87 5.96 2.59
C ALA A 123 5.36 6.10 1.15
N SER A 124 4.55 5.14 0.70
CA SER A 124 3.85 5.19 -0.58
C SER A 124 4.84 5.27 -1.74
N ALA A 125 4.82 6.34 -2.54
CA ALA A 125 5.79 6.57 -3.60
C ALA A 125 7.24 6.55 -3.11
N LEU A 126 7.52 7.23 -1.98
CA LEU A 126 8.84 7.19 -1.36
C LEU A 126 9.20 5.77 -0.89
N GLY A 127 8.21 4.92 -0.65
CA GLY A 127 8.38 3.51 -0.31
C GLY A 127 8.84 2.68 -1.50
N TYR A 128 8.10 2.71 -2.62
CA TYR A 128 8.48 1.91 -3.79
C TYR A 128 9.75 2.41 -4.49
N ASN A 129 10.05 3.70 -4.41
CA ASN A 129 11.30 4.28 -4.94
C ASN A 129 12.54 3.62 -4.36
N GLN A 130 12.48 3.19 -3.09
CA GLN A 130 13.59 2.48 -2.44
C GLN A 130 13.85 1.13 -3.11
N TYR A 131 12.79 0.36 -3.37
CA TYR A 131 12.94 -0.93 -4.04
C TYR A 131 13.45 -0.76 -5.46
N GLN A 132 12.93 0.23 -6.18
CA GLN A 132 13.33 0.54 -7.55
C GLN A 132 14.80 0.93 -7.65
N ALA A 133 15.26 1.82 -6.77
CA ALA A 133 16.67 2.21 -6.69
C ALA A 133 17.58 1.01 -6.38
N ALA A 134 17.18 0.14 -5.44
CA ALA A 134 17.94 -1.05 -5.07
C ALA A 134 17.91 -2.16 -6.15
N ALA A 135 16.87 -2.20 -6.98
CA ALA A 135 16.70 -3.19 -8.05
C ALA A 135 17.47 -2.84 -9.33
N ALA A 136 17.86 -1.57 -9.50
CA ALA A 136 18.46 -1.06 -10.73
C ALA A 136 19.77 -1.78 -11.10
N HIS A 137 20.71 -1.84 -10.15
CA HIS A 137 21.99 -2.53 -10.29
C HIS A 137 22.32 -3.33 -9.04
N LYS A 138 23.20 -4.33 -9.21
CA LYS A 138 23.60 -5.23 -8.13
C LYS A 138 24.32 -4.47 -7.01
N ILE A 139 23.82 -4.63 -5.78
CA ILE A 139 24.44 -4.08 -4.58
C ILE A 139 25.53 -5.04 -4.09
N ASP A 140 26.74 -4.52 -3.86
CA ASP A 140 27.77 -5.21 -3.08
C ASP A 140 27.69 -4.74 -1.62
N PRO A 141 27.25 -5.60 -0.68
CA PRO A 141 27.11 -5.22 0.72
C PRO A 141 28.45 -4.91 1.40
N ALA A 142 29.61 -5.21 0.79
CA ALA A 142 30.93 -4.86 1.32
C ALA A 142 31.43 -3.45 0.92
N GLN A 143 30.83 -2.81 -0.10
CA GLN A 143 31.27 -1.51 -0.63
C GLN A 143 30.45 -0.33 -0.08
N PRO A 144 30.95 0.92 -0.08
CA PRO A 144 30.11 2.09 0.21
C PRO A 144 28.83 2.11 -0.64
N GLY A 145 27.70 2.46 -0.04
CA GLY A 145 26.40 2.48 -0.71
C GLY A 145 25.22 2.30 0.21
N LEU A 146 24.16 1.69 -0.33
CA LEU A 146 22.92 1.44 0.38
C LEU A 146 23.08 0.30 1.40
N LYS A 147 22.78 0.57 2.67
CA LYS A 147 22.99 -0.34 3.81
C LYS A 147 21.74 -0.64 4.63
N ALA A 148 20.65 0.11 4.44
CA ALA A 148 19.39 -0.12 5.12
C ALA A 148 18.22 0.48 4.32
N MET A 149 17.09 -0.20 4.27
CA MET A 149 15.84 0.35 3.74
C MET A 149 14.72 0.28 4.78
N LEU A 150 13.82 1.26 4.75
CA LEU A 150 12.58 1.33 5.53
C LEU A 150 11.40 1.70 4.61
N PRO A 151 10.97 0.78 3.72
CA PRO A 151 9.83 1.00 2.85
C PRO A 151 8.51 0.88 3.63
N ILE A 152 7.68 1.91 3.53
CA ILE A 152 6.37 1.97 4.19
C ILE A 152 5.29 2.00 3.10
N VAL A 153 4.27 1.13 3.18
CA VAL A 153 3.11 1.05 2.26
C VAL A 153 3.48 1.19 0.78
N GLY A 154 4.34 0.29 0.28
CA GLY A 154 4.83 0.32 -1.09
C GLY A 154 5.22 -1.07 -1.61
N THR A 155 5.20 -1.23 -2.94
CA THR A 155 5.45 -2.50 -3.65
C THR A 155 6.48 -2.32 -4.76
N ASN A 156 7.18 -3.39 -5.14
CA ASN A 156 7.99 -3.45 -6.37
C ASN A 156 7.34 -4.33 -7.47
N GLU A 157 6.08 -4.72 -7.24
CA GLU A 157 5.20 -5.46 -8.14
C GLU A 157 3.92 -4.63 -8.34
N PHE A 158 3.75 -4.02 -9.50
CA PHE A 158 2.67 -3.07 -9.75
C PHE A 158 1.56 -3.66 -10.61
N PHE A 159 1.83 -4.62 -11.50
CA PHE A 159 0.77 -5.17 -12.34
C PHE A 159 -0.38 -5.74 -11.49
N LYS A 160 -0.07 -6.66 -10.58
CA LYS A 160 -1.09 -7.30 -9.72
C LYS A 160 -1.58 -6.40 -8.60
N SER A 161 -0.64 -5.77 -7.91
CA SER A 161 -0.93 -5.11 -6.63
C SER A 161 -1.25 -3.63 -6.78
N THR A 162 -1.02 -3.05 -7.95
CA THR A 162 -1.42 -1.66 -8.26
C THR A 162 -2.50 -1.64 -9.32
N GLY A 163 -2.33 -2.42 -10.38
CA GLY A 163 -3.17 -2.39 -11.56
C GLY A 163 -4.40 -3.27 -11.52
N PHE A 164 -4.20 -4.57 -11.30
CA PHE A 164 -5.18 -5.59 -11.63
C PHE A 164 -5.22 -6.70 -10.59
N GLN A 165 -6.31 -6.76 -9.81
CA GLN A 165 -6.53 -7.90 -8.93
C GLN A 165 -7.35 -8.96 -9.66
N ASN A 166 -6.74 -10.12 -9.94
CA ASN A 166 -7.39 -11.23 -10.65
C ASN A 166 -8.09 -10.77 -11.95
N GLY A 167 -7.45 -9.85 -12.68
CA GLY A 167 -7.97 -9.25 -13.91
C GLY A 167 -8.98 -8.12 -13.72
N VAL A 168 -9.31 -7.69 -12.49
CA VAL A 168 -10.16 -6.52 -12.27
C VAL A 168 -9.31 -5.27 -12.12
N PHE A 169 -9.57 -4.23 -12.91
CA PHE A 169 -8.81 -2.98 -12.89
C PHE A 169 -9.08 -2.16 -11.63
N ARG A 170 -8.02 -1.86 -10.86
CA ARG A 170 -8.02 -1.02 -9.64
C ARG A 170 -8.04 0.47 -10.01
N ASP A 171 -9.19 0.97 -10.43
CA ASP A 171 -9.39 2.35 -10.91
C ASP A 171 -8.91 3.42 -9.91
N ARG A 172 -9.19 3.29 -8.61
CA ARG A 172 -8.84 4.36 -7.66
C ARG A 172 -7.33 4.60 -7.57
N LEU A 173 -6.53 3.54 -7.67
CA LEU A 173 -5.08 3.62 -7.56
C LEU A 173 -4.46 4.04 -8.89
N VAL A 174 -4.86 3.42 -9.99
CA VAL A 174 -4.30 3.74 -11.31
C VAL A 174 -4.81 5.09 -11.79
N THR A 175 -6.13 5.30 -11.88
CA THR A 175 -6.69 6.57 -12.33
C THR A 175 -6.50 7.65 -11.26
N GLY A 176 -6.95 7.41 -10.03
CA GLY A 176 -6.98 8.47 -9.00
C GLY A 176 -5.61 9.05 -8.66
N TRP A 177 -4.62 8.20 -8.35
CA TRP A 177 -3.29 8.67 -7.97
C TRP A 177 -2.46 9.16 -9.17
N LEU A 178 -2.37 8.40 -10.27
CA LEU A 178 -1.61 8.85 -11.45
C LEU A 178 -2.15 10.16 -12.02
N GLN A 179 -3.48 10.30 -12.08
CA GLN A 179 -4.11 11.54 -12.48
C GLN A 179 -3.66 12.67 -11.55
N GLY A 180 -3.84 12.51 -10.23
CA GLY A 180 -3.44 13.53 -9.25
C GLY A 180 -2.00 14.01 -9.46
N GLN A 181 -1.06 13.09 -9.67
CA GLN A 181 0.33 13.45 -9.91
C GLN A 181 0.54 14.30 -11.17
N ILE A 182 -0.15 14.00 -12.28
CA ILE A 182 -0.07 14.84 -13.48
C ILE A 182 -0.74 16.21 -13.28
N PHE A 183 -1.81 16.27 -12.48
CA PHE A 183 -2.50 17.53 -12.18
C PHE A 183 -1.73 18.47 -11.23
N ASP A 184 -0.86 17.94 -10.39
CA ASP A 184 0.01 18.71 -9.50
C ASP A 184 1.07 19.56 -10.22
N ALA A 185 1.23 19.41 -11.54
CA ALA A 185 2.14 20.22 -12.35
C ALA A 185 1.61 21.68 -12.51
N GLU A 186 2.41 22.67 -12.95
CA GLU A 186 1.97 24.10 -13.04
C GLU A 186 1.00 24.36 -14.20
N ASP A 187 0.16 25.39 -14.09
CA ASP A 187 -0.99 25.69 -14.95
C ASP A 187 -0.74 25.65 -16.48
N ASP A 188 -1.72 25.14 -17.23
CA ASP A 188 -1.68 24.93 -18.70
C ASP A 188 -1.77 26.26 -19.50
N SER A 189 -1.78 27.41 -18.81
CA SER A 189 -2.00 28.74 -19.38
C SER A 189 -0.73 29.45 -19.87
N ILE A 190 0.40 28.74 -20.01
CA ILE A 190 1.70 29.35 -20.29
C ILE A 190 2.20 29.04 -21.73
N PRO A 191 1.79 29.80 -22.76
CA PRO A 191 2.54 29.92 -24.03
C PRO A 191 4.00 30.35 -23.83
N VAL A 192 4.29 30.88 -22.64
CA VAL A 192 5.58 31.40 -22.19
C VAL A 192 6.57 30.28 -21.84
N ASP A 193 6.18 29.01 -21.77
CA ASP A 193 7.07 27.91 -21.34
C ASP A 193 8.16 27.63 -22.40
N GLN A 194 7.74 27.42 -23.65
CA GLN A 194 8.66 27.34 -24.80
C GLN A 194 9.43 28.65 -25.00
N GLN A 195 8.83 29.80 -24.67
CA GLN A 195 9.48 31.10 -24.75
C GLN A 195 10.54 31.30 -23.66
N ILE A 196 10.30 30.83 -22.43
CA ILE A 196 11.25 30.85 -21.31
C ILE A 196 12.41 29.92 -21.62
N ALA A 197 12.15 28.70 -22.11
CA ALA A 197 13.19 27.79 -22.55
C ALA A 197 14.08 28.46 -23.62
N ALA A 198 13.48 29.08 -24.63
CA ALA A 198 14.22 29.84 -25.65
C ALA A 198 15.00 31.03 -25.07
N THR A 199 14.42 31.76 -24.10
CA THR A 199 15.05 32.93 -23.45
C THR A 199 16.19 32.53 -22.51
N GLN A 200 16.13 31.34 -21.93
CA GLN A 200 17.17 30.74 -21.07
C GLN A 200 18.23 29.97 -21.85
N GLY A 201 18.12 29.91 -23.20
CA GLY A 201 19.06 29.15 -24.05
C GLY A 201 18.90 27.63 -23.97
N LEU A 202 17.77 27.14 -23.47
CA LEU A 202 17.42 25.72 -23.40
C LEU A 202 16.89 25.23 -24.76
N LEU A 203 17.19 23.98 -25.09
CA LEU A 203 16.78 23.35 -26.35
C LEU A 203 15.29 22.99 -26.36
N THR A 204 14.69 22.71 -25.19
CA THR A 204 13.28 22.31 -25.03
C THR A 204 12.73 22.73 -23.65
N ALA A 205 11.41 22.93 -23.54
CA ALA A 205 10.70 23.23 -22.27
C ALA A 205 10.98 22.23 -21.14
N VAL A 206 11.17 20.94 -21.48
CA VAL A 206 11.53 19.84 -20.58
C VAL A 206 12.76 20.10 -19.68
N GLN A 207 13.59 21.08 -20.03
CA GLN A 207 14.81 21.42 -19.29
C GLN A 207 14.60 22.49 -18.22
N ASN A 208 13.40 23.03 -18.07
CA ASN A 208 13.07 23.93 -16.97
C ASN A 208 12.28 23.19 -15.87
N ASN A 209 11.85 23.94 -14.85
CA ASN A 209 11.11 23.44 -13.68
C ASN A 209 9.65 23.93 -13.64
N ILE A 210 9.08 24.34 -14.77
CA ILE A 210 7.68 24.80 -14.85
C ILE A 210 6.73 23.61 -14.88
N HIS A 211 7.11 22.47 -15.45
CA HIS A 211 6.32 21.23 -15.42
C HIS A 211 4.90 21.42 -15.95
N SER A 212 4.74 21.68 -17.24
CA SER A 212 3.44 21.91 -17.88
C SER A 212 3.03 20.73 -18.79
N SER A 213 1.83 20.79 -19.38
CA SER A 213 1.42 19.80 -20.40
C SER A 213 2.36 19.75 -21.61
N PHE A 214 3.11 20.83 -21.87
CA PHE A 214 4.06 20.91 -22.98
C PHE A 214 5.25 19.96 -22.81
N ASP A 215 5.62 19.58 -21.58
CA ASP A 215 6.68 18.59 -21.33
C ASP A 215 6.34 17.21 -21.92
N TYR A 216 5.05 16.93 -22.08
CA TYR A 216 4.54 15.70 -22.68
C TYR A 216 4.17 15.86 -24.16
N GLY A 217 4.33 17.06 -24.73
CA GLY A 217 3.94 17.38 -26.10
C GLY A 217 2.43 17.36 -26.34
N VAL A 218 1.62 17.67 -25.33
CA VAL A 218 0.15 17.68 -25.42
C VAL A 218 -0.46 19.02 -25.02
N SER A 219 -1.73 19.23 -25.38
CA SER A 219 -2.43 20.51 -25.22
C SER A 219 -2.77 20.87 -23.77
N ASP A 220 -2.95 19.87 -22.90
CA ASP A 220 -3.43 20.06 -21.53
C ASP A 220 -3.14 18.82 -20.66
N LYS A 221 -3.22 19.00 -19.33
CA LYS A 221 -2.97 17.93 -18.36
C LYS A 221 -4.03 16.83 -18.37
N PHE A 222 -5.25 17.06 -18.83
CA PHE A 222 -6.26 16.00 -18.92
C PHE A 222 -5.84 14.96 -19.96
N VAL A 223 -5.30 15.41 -21.10
CA VAL A 223 -4.74 14.52 -22.12
C VAL A 223 -3.51 13.79 -21.59
N ALA A 224 -2.59 14.47 -20.89
CA ALA A 224 -1.42 13.83 -20.28
C ALA A 224 -1.84 12.79 -19.22
N ALA A 225 -2.77 13.12 -18.33
CA ALA A 225 -3.24 12.19 -17.29
C ALA A 225 -3.91 10.95 -17.89
N ASN A 226 -4.78 11.12 -18.89
CA ASN A 226 -5.39 9.97 -19.57
C ASN A 226 -4.33 9.11 -20.28
N LYS A 227 -3.34 9.73 -20.92
CA LYS A 227 -2.21 9.02 -21.52
C LYS A 227 -1.39 8.25 -20.48
N ALA A 228 -1.14 8.81 -19.30
CA ALA A 228 -0.45 8.12 -18.21
C ALA A 228 -1.19 6.82 -17.81
N ILE A 229 -2.52 6.92 -17.68
CA ILE A 229 -3.39 5.80 -17.32
C ILE A 229 -3.45 4.77 -18.45
N ASP A 230 -3.61 5.22 -19.70
CA ASP A 230 -3.69 4.36 -20.87
C ASP A 230 -2.38 3.60 -21.09
N HIS A 231 -1.23 4.24 -20.86
CA HIS A 231 0.09 3.61 -20.92
C HIS A 231 0.18 2.36 -20.04
N PHE A 232 -0.37 2.47 -18.83
CA PHE A 232 -0.39 1.39 -17.84
C PHE A 232 -1.47 0.33 -18.13
N SER A 233 -2.53 0.66 -18.88
CA SER A 233 -3.73 -0.18 -18.98
C SER A 233 -4.20 -0.53 -20.39
N ALA A 234 -4.36 0.45 -21.28
CA ALA A 234 -5.14 0.34 -22.51
C ALA A 234 -4.34 0.50 -23.81
N VAL A 235 -3.07 0.93 -23.76
CA VAL A 235 -2.26 1.10 -24.98
C VAL A 235 -1.79 -0.25 -25.53
N ARG A 236 -2.05 -0.46 -26.83
CA ARG A 236 -1.44 -1.53 -27.62
C ARG A 236 -0.24 -1.01 -28.39
N TYR A 237 0.91 -1.64 -28.15
CA TYR A 237 2.13 -1.36 -28.91
C TYR A 237 2.27 -2.27 -30.12
N LYS A 238 3.06 -1.85 -31.09
CA LYS A 238 3.49 -2.72 -32.19
C LYS A 238 4.85 -3.33 -31.88
N ASP A 239 5.02 -4.59 -32.23
CA ASP A 239 6.34 -5.22 -32.27
C ASP A 239 7.16 -4.71 -33.47
N GLN A 240 8.40 -5.18 -33.57
CA GLN A 240 9.31 -4.84 -34.68
C GLN A 240 8.83 -5.29 -36.07
N PHE A 241 7.81 -6.14 -36.14
CA PHE A 241 7.20 -6.64 -37.37
C PHE A 241 5.87 -5.93 -37.70
N GLY A 242 5.42 -5.02 -36.83
CA GLY A 242 4.18 -4.25 -36.99
C GLY A 242 2.93 -4.92 -36.39
N ASN A 243 3.06 -6.07 -35.72
CA ASN A 243 1.94 -6.76 -35.09
C ASN A 243 1.51 -6.06 -33.79
N LEU A 244 0.20 -5.95 -33.55
CA LEU A 244 -0.33 -5.36 -32.33
C LEU A 244 -0.20 -6.32 -31.13
N LEU A 245 0.58 -5.90 -30.14
CA LEU A 245 0.74 -6.59 -28.86
C LEU A 245 -0.47 -6.34 -27.93
N PRO A 246 -0.67 -7.20 -26.91
CA PRO A 246 -1.67 -6.96 -25.87
C PRO A 246 -1.43 -5.66 -25.09
N THR A 247 -2.51 -5.06 -24.57
CA THR A 247 -2.43 -3.87 -23.71
C THR A 247 -1.80 -4.15 -22.35
N GLY A 248 -1.51 -3.08 -21.58
CA GLY A 248 -1.06 -3.16 -20.18
C GLY A 248 -2.00 -3.94 -19.24
N TYR A 249 -3.26 -4.16 -19.62
CA TYR A 249 -4.22 -5.03 -18.93
C TYR A 249 -3.79 -6.50 -18.87
N TYR A 250 -3.00 -6.97 -19.83
CA TYR A 250 -2.64 -8.38 -19.95
C TYR A 250 -1.35 -8.69 -19.20
N PRO A 251 -1.27 -9.84 -18.49
CA PRO A 251 -0.07 -10.24 -17.76
C PRO A 251 1.19 -10.38 -18.61
N ASN A 252 1.05 -10.71 -19.89
CA ASN A 252 2.15 -10.80 -20.87
C ASN A 252 2.43 -9.48 -21.60
N SER A 253 1.90 -8.35 -21.13
CA SER A 253 2.20 -7.05 -21.72
C SER A 253 3.70 -6.76 -21.72
N ILE A 254 4.19 -6.24 -22.84
CA ILE A 254 5.61 -5.91 -23.01
C ILE A 254 6.10 -4.85 -22.02
N THR A 255 5.21 -3.94 -21.58
CA THR A 255 5.55 -2.86 -20.63
C THR A 255 5.64 -3.34 -19.18
N ARG A 256 5.12 -4.53 -18.84
CA ARG A 256 5.16 -5.07 -17.48
C ARG A 256 6.57 -5.16 -16.91
N LYS A 257 7.57 -5.41 -17.77
CA LYS A 257 9.01 -5.45 -17.42
C LYS A 257 9.59 -4.10 -17.01
N GLY A 258 8.87 -3.00 -17.24
CA GLY A 258 9.20 -1.67 -16.74
C GLY A 258 8.65 -1.37 -15.34
N TYR A 259 7.77 -2.22 -14.81
CA TYR A 259 7.07 -2.01 -13.54
C TYR A 259 7.37 -3.10 -12.51
N ASP A 260 7.33 -4.37 -12.91
CA ASP A 260 7.48 -5.51 -12.00
C ASP A 260 8.94 -5.97 -11.97
N ALA A 261 9.56 -5.88 -10.80
CA ALA A 261 10.94 -6.33 -10.59
C ALA A 261 11.12 -7.83 -10.81
N SER A 262 10.08 -8.62 -10.52
CA SER A 262 10.08 -10.06 -10.78
C SER A 262 10.15 -10.40 -12.27
N ARG A 263 9.59 -9.53 -13.15
CA ARG A 263 9.51 -9.75 -14.61
C ARG A 263 10.67 -9.11 -15.38
N ALA A 264 11.36 -8.14 -14.78
CA ALA A 264 12.52 -7.47 -15.38
C ALA A 264 13.81 -8.30 -15.22
N MET A 265 13.96 -9.35 -16.02
CA MET A 265 15.07 -10.31 -15.86
C MET A 265 16.46 -9.67 -16.03
N VAL A 266 17.46 -10.16 -15.29
CA VAL A 266 18.84 -9.67 -15.30
C VAL A 266 19.85 -10.78 -15.58
N GLY A 267 20.99 -10.40 -16.15
CA GLY A 267 22.17 -11.26 -16.29
C GLY A 267 22.91 -11.47 -14.96
N ALA A 268 23.99 -12.24 -14.98
CA ALA A 268 24.78 -12.54 -13.77
C ALA A 268 25.40 -11.29 -13.10
N ASN A 269 25.65 -10.24 -13.87
CA ASN A 269 26.17 -8.95 -13.39
C ASN A 269 25.09 -8.05 -12.77
N GLY A 270 23.80 -8.40 -12.92
CA GLY A 270 22.68 -7.59 -12.47
C GLY A 270 22.15 -6.60 -13.51
N ASP A 271 22.76 -6.53 -14.70
CA ASP A 271 22.27 -5.71 -15.81
C ASP A 271 21.04 -6.33 -16.47
N GLY A 272 20.14 -5.50 -16.97
CA GLY A 272 18.90 -5.96 -17.62
C GLY A 272 19.17 -6.85 -18.83
N SER A 273 18.40 -7.94 -18.95
CA SER A 273 18.53 -8.90 -20.05
C SER A 273 17.20 -9.59 -20.31
N LEU A 274 16.73 -9.56 -21.57
CA LEU A 274 15.50 -10.24 -21.99
C LEU A 274 15.51 -11.74 -21.70
N TYR A 275 16.69 -12.36 -21.76
CA TYR A 275 16.92 -13.79 -21.50
C TYR A 275 17.73 -14.00 -20.20
N GLY A 276 17.62 -13.06 -19.26
CA GLY A 276 18.27 -13.13 -17.96
C GLY A 276 17.84 -14.37 -17.17
N GLN A 277 18.75 -14.86 -16.32
CA GLN A 277 18.53 -16.05 -15.49
C GLN A 277 17.96 -15.70 -14.11
N PHE A 278 18.08 -14.44 -13.70
CA PHE A 278 17.68 -13.95 -12.40
C PHE A 278 16.65 -12.84 -12.56
N ASN A 279 15.77 -12.66 -11.57
CA ASN A 279 14.95 -11.45 -11.49
C ASN A 279 15.69 -10.35 -10.72
N ARG A 280 15.15 -9.11 -10.69
CA ARG A 280 15.87 -7.98 -10.07
C ARG A 280 16.02 -8.06 -8.56
N TYR A 281 15.26 -8.90 -7.87
CA TYR A 281 15.46 -9.08 -6.43
C TYR A 281 16.85 -9.61 -6.11
N ALA A 282 17.50 -10.32 -7.04
CA ALA A 282 18.90 -10.74 -6.92
C ALA A 282 19.90 -9.58 -6.87
N ASN A 283 19.52 -8.37 -7.30
CA ASN A 283 20.34 -7.16 -7.19
C ASN A 283 20.27 -6.51 -5.81
N MET A 284 19.18 -6.75 -5.06
CA MET A 284 18.78 -5.95 -3.90
C MET A 284 19.45 -6.42 -2.60
N GLU A 285 20.75 -6.70 -2.62
CA GLU A 285 21.53 -7.24 -1.49
C GLU A 285 21.71 -6.23 -0.34
N VAL A 286 20.59 -5.89 0.30
CA VAL A 286 20.45 -4.87 1.35
C VAL A 286 19.40 -5.32 2.38
N PRO A 287 19.63 -5.07 3.69
CA PRO A 287 18.60 -5.23 4.72
C PRO A 287 17.38 -4.33 4.49
N ALA A 288 16.16 -4.86 4.71
CA ALA A 288 14.93 -4.06 4.62
C ALA A 288 13.96 -4.34 5.77
N TYR A 289 13.38 -3.25 6.30
CA TYR A 289 12.33 -3.27 7.31
C TYR A 289 11.04 -2.69 6.73
N HIS A 290 10.10 -3.56 6.39
CA HIS A 290 8.88 -3.25 5.67
C HIS A 290 7.74 -2.95 6.66
N LEU A 291 7.05 -1.83 6.46
CA LEU A 291 5.86 -1.46 7.25
C LEU A 291 4.63 -1.37 6.36
N THR A 292 3.56 -2.07 6.73
CA THR A 292 2.29 -2.09 5.99
C THR A 292 1.11 -2.40 6.93
N GLY A 293 -0.12 -2.41 6.41
CA GLY A 293 -1.31 -2.74 7.17
C GLY A 293 -2.27 -3.63 6.40
N TRP A 294 -3.14 -4.36 7.09
CA TRP A 294 -4.10 -5.27 6.45
C TRP A 294 -5.03 -4.59 5.46
N TRP A 295 -5.33 -3.31 5.69
CA TRP A 295 -6.17 -2.50 4.82
C TRP A 295 -5.36 -1.46 4.04
N ASP A 296 -4.06 -1.69 3.88
CA ASP A 296 -3.24 -0.94 2.94
C ASP A 296 -3.51 -1.39 1.50
N ILE A 297 -3.55 -0.44 0.56
CA ILE A 297 -3.85 -0.72 -0.85
C ILE A 297 -2.76 -1.56 -1.54
N PHE A 298 -1.54 -1.59 -0.98
CA PHE A 298 -0.41 -2.35 -1.51
C PHE A 298 -0.10 -3.62 -0.71
N ILE A 299 -0.94 -4.04 0.23
CA ILE A 299 -0.61 -5.12 1.18
C ILE A 299 -0.14 -6.41 0.49
N ASP A 300 -0.83 -6.84 -0.57
CA ASP A 300 -0.46 -8.04 -1.32
C ASP A 300 0.90 -7.88 -2.01
N GLY A 301 1.16 -6.72 -2.59
CA GLY A 301 2.41 -6.40 -3.29
C GLY A 301 3.60 -6.22 -2.35
N GLN A 302 3.40 -5.61 -1.18
CA GLN A 302 4.47 -5.43 -0.21
C GLN A 302 4.87 -6.75 0.46
N ILE A 303 3.90 -7.63 0.74
CA ILE A 303 4.15 -9.00 1.17
C ILE A 303 4.94 -9.76 0.10
N GLN A 304 4.53 -9.66 -1.16
CA GLN A 304 5.23 -10.33 -2.27
C GLN A 304 6.66 -9.80 -2.45
N THR A 305 6.85 -8.48 -2.39
CA THR A 305 8.16 -7.82 -2.48
C THR A 305 9.09 -8.31 -1.37
N TRP A 306 8.61 -8.36 -0.12
CA TRP A 306 9.35 -8.91 1.02
C TRP A 306 9.71 -10.39 0.81
N ALA A 307 8.76 -11.20 0.37
CA ALA A 307 8.97 -12.63 0.12
C ALA A 307 10.04 -12.86 -0.95
N TYR A 308 9.99 -12.11 -2.06
CA TYR A 308 10.99 -12.19 -3.13
C TYR A 308 12.36 -11.71 -2.70
N MET A 309 12.50 -10.64 -1.91
CA MET A 309 13.79 -10.30 -1.32
C MET A 309 14.32 -11.46 -0.47
N LYS A 310 13.50 -12.04 0.42
CA LYS A 310 13.93 -13.18 1.24
C LYS A 310 14.34 -14.41 0.42
N GLN A 311 13.67 -14.64 -0.70
CA GLN A 311 13.89 -15.77 -1.60
C GLN A 311 15.15 -15.62 -2.46
N TYR A 312 15.32 -14.45 -3.09
CA TYR A 312 16.28 -14.24 -4.19
C TYR A 312 17.59 -13.56 -3.79
N LEU A 313 17.70 -13.03 -2.56
CA LEU A 313 18.99 -12.56 -2.04
C LEU A 313 19.99 -13.70 -1.87
N SER A 314 21.28 -13.36 -2.01
CA SER A 314 22.36 -14.33 -1.98
C SER A 314 22.46 -15.01 -0.62
N ARG A 315 22.76 -16.31 -0.64
CA ARG A 315 23.03 -17.08 0.58
C ARG A 315 24.45 -16.88 1.11
N ASN A 316 25.30 -16.15 0.38
CA ASN A 316 26.66 -15.80 0.82
C ASN A 316 26.66 -14.68 1.87
N TYR A 317 25.55 -13.96 2.01
CA TYR A 317 25.37 -12.88 2.98
C TYR A 317 24.15 -13.14 3.86
N ASP A 318 24.09 -12.44 4.99
CA ASP A 318 23.00 -12.59 5.96
C ASP A 318 21.82 -11.64 5.72
N ASN A 319 21.81 -10.84 4.65
CA ASN A 319 20.72 -9.87 4.43
C ASN A 319 19.35 -10.51 4.20
N HIS A 320 19.30 -11.75 3.70
CA HIS A 320 18.04 -12.52 3.60
C HIS A 320 17.39 -12.81 4.97
N LYS A 321 18.16 -12.83 6.07
CA LYS A 321 17.66 -12.95 7.45
C LYS A 321 17.21 -11.61 8.04
N LYS A 322 17.60 -10.51 7.38
CA LYS A 322 17.26 -9.12 7.74
C LYS A 322 16.17 -8.54 6.84
N GLN A 323 15.33 -9.39 6.25
CA GLN A 323 14.09 -8.97 5.58
C GLN A 323 12.95 -9.09 6.60
N LYS A 324 12.53 -7.96 7.18
CA LYS A 324 11.54 -7.91 8.28
C LYS A 324 10.28 -7.20 7.83
N ILE A 325 9.09 -7.74 8.09
CA ILE A 325 7.83 -7.08 7.76
C ILE A 325 6.93 -6.97 8.99
N VAL A 326 6.31 -5.81 9.17
CA VAL A 326 5.28 -5.55 10.17
C VAL A 326 3.98 -5.21 9.46
N ILE A 327 2.92 -5.94 9.80
CA ILE A 327 1.58 -5.79 9.23
C ILE A 327 0.62 -5.45 10.38
N GLY A 328 0.25 -4.18 10.50
CA GLY A 328 -0.67 -3.71 11.54
C GLY A 328 -2.13 -3.64 11.09
N PRO A 329 -3.06 -3.28 11.99
CA PRO A 329 -4.48 -3.08 11.68
C PRO A 329 -4.73 -1.71 11.03
N TRP A 330 -3.88 -1.35 10.07
CA TRP A 330 -3.81 -0.01 9.48
C TRP A 330 -4.28 -0.02 8.03
N ALA A 331 -4.73 1.15 7.57
CA ALA A 331 -4.87 1.53 6.17
C ALA A 331 -3.72 2.46 5.74
N HIS A 332 -3.66 2.80 4.45
CA HIS A 332 -2.55 3.52 3.80
C HIS A 332 -2.04 4.76 4.56
N GLN A 333 -2.94 5.62 5.08
CA GLN A 333 -2.60 6.85 5.83
C GLN A 333 -2.70 6.71 7.36
N THR A 334 -2.77 5.48 7.89
CA THR A 334 -2.98 5.24 9.33
C THR A 334 -1.94 4.31 9.93
N ILE A 335 -0.78 4.16 9.26
CA ILE A 335 0.34 3.36 9.77
C ILE A 335 0.75 3.86 11.15
N SER A 336 0.91 2.93 12.09
CA SER A 336 1.23 3.19 13.49
C SER A 336 0.18 4.01 14.25
N LYS A 337 -1.04 4.19 13.73
CA LYS A 337 -2.15 4.86 14.44
C LYS A 337 -3.00 3.86 15.22
N LYS A 338 -3.59 4.33 16.31
CA LYS A 338 -4.53 3.57 17.15
C LYS A 338 -5.91 3.40 16.51
N ILE A 339 -6.30 4.34 15.65
CA ILE A 339 -7.64 4.39 15.06
C ILE A 339 -7.51 4.29 13.54
N THR A 340 -8.26 3.37 12.95
CA THR A 340 -8.35 3.19 11.49
C THR A 340 -9.81 2.95 11.11
N GLY A 341 -10.34 3.77 10.20
CA GLY A 341 -11.76 3.73 9.84
C GLY A 341 -12.65 4.10 11.03
N ASP A 342 -13.62 3.25 11.33
CA ASP A 342 -14.53 3.39 12.48
C ASP A 342 -14.10 2.52 13.67
N MET A 343 -12.86 1.99 13.64
CA MET A 343 -12.33 1.13 14.69
C MET A 343 -11.20 1.78 15.47
N SER A 344 -11.25 1.65 16.79
CA SER A 344 -10.18 2.03 17.73
C SER A 344 -9.60 0.75 18.34
N TYR A 345 -8.32 0.50 18.09
CA TYR A 345 -7.59 -0.65 18.60
C TYR A 345 -6.94 -0.34 19.97
N PRO A 346 -6.51 -1.35 20.74
CA PRO A 346 -5.69 -1.11 21.93
C PRO A 346 -4.36 -0.43 21.60
N ASP A 347 -3.73 0.18 22.61
CA ASP A 347 -2.51 0.99 22.42
C ASP A 347 -1.33 0.21 21.81
N ASN A 348 -1.29 -1.11 22.03
CA ASN A 348 -0.28 -2.00 21.45
C ASN A 348 -0.24 -1.97 19.90
N ALA A 349 -1.34 -1.59 19.23
CA ALA A 349 -1.40 -1.45 17.78
C ALA A 349 -0.58 -0.26 17.27
N ALA A 350 -0.36 0.78 18.09
CA ALA A 350 0.43 1.96 17.73
C ALA A 350 1.87 1.90 18.24
N ASP A 351 2.14 1.11 19.29
CA ASP A 351 3.42 1.12 20.00
C ASP A 351 4.55 0.38 19.28
N LEU A 352 4.26 -0.68 18.50
CA LEU A 352 5.28 -1.56 17.93
C LEU A 352 6.24 -0.84 16.95
N PRO A 353 5.76 -0.08 15.93
CA PRO A 353 6.68 0.70 15.10
C PRO A 353 7.31 1.85 15.88
N GLY A 354 6.55 2.42 16.83
CA GLY A 354 6.98 3.49 17.72
C GLY A 354 7.29 4.81 17.00
N VAL A 355 6.89 4.97 15.73
CA VAL A 355 7.17 6.16 14.94
C VAL A 355 5.94 6.70 14.24
N ASP A 356 5.75 8.00 14.42
CA ASP A 356 4.83 8.84 13.67
C ASP A 356 5.66 9.94 12.99
N PHE A 357 6.10 9.71 11.76
CA PHE A 357 6.97 10.67 11.06
C PHE A 357 6.23 11.96 10.71
N ASP A 358 4.90 11.92 10.64
CA ASP A 358 4.06 13.11 10.45
C ASP A 358 4.03 14.00 11.71
N ALA A 359 4.45 13.47 12.86
CA ALA A 359 4.56 14.24 14.10
C ALA A 359 5.86 15.05 14.21
N PHE A 360 6.66 15.13 13.15
CA PHE A 360 7.87 15.96 13.10
C PHE A 360 7.49 17.35 12.59
N ASP A 361 7.39 18.30 13.50
CA ASP A 361 7.26 19.71 13.14
C ASP A 361 8.27 20.55 13.93
N ALA A 362 8.45 21.80 13.51
CA ALA A 362 9.41 22.73 14.14
C ALA A 362 9.02 23.09 15.60
N GLY A 363 7.79 22.84 16.02
CA GLY A 363 7.25 23.11 17.35
C GLY A 363 7.19 21.89 18.28
N SER A 364 7.40 20.68 17.78
CA SER A 364 7.29 19.42 18.52
C SER A 364 8.11 18.29 17.86
N LEU A 365 9.27 17.97 18.44
CA LEU A 365 10.10 16.83 18.09
C LEU A 365 10.12 15.82 19.25
N PRO A 366 9.45 14.65 19.13
CA PRO A 366 9.34 13.65 20.20
C PRO A 366 10.62 12.79 20.32
N ILE A 367 11.77 13.44 20.57
CA ILE A 367 13.08 12.80 20.54
C ILE A 367 13.19 11.66 21.57
N SER A 368 12.59 11.80 22.76
CA SER A 368 12.65 10.77 23.80
C SER A 368 11.93 9.46 23.39
N LYS A 369 10.87 9.56 22.58
CA LYS A 369 10.13 8.41 22.02
C LYS A 369 10.86 7.84 20.80
N LEU A 370 11.35 8.72 19.92
CA LEU A 370 12.03 8.34 18.68
C LEU A 370 13.31 7.53 18.93
N LEU A 371 14.10 7.90 19.95
CA LEU A 371 15.30 7.16 20.36
C LEU A 371 15.00 5.70 20.76
N LYS A 372 13.77 5.42 21.20
CA LYS A 372 13.32 4.08 21.61
C LYS A 372 12.61 3.33 20.49
N SER A 373 12.32 4.01 19.39
CA SER A 373 11.58 3.41 18.29
C SER A 373 12.38 2.31 17.63
N GLU A 374 11.67 1.30 17.15
CA GLU A 374 12.31 0.19 16.45
C GLU A 374 12.86 0.63 15.08
N ALA A 375 12.18 1.55 14.38
CA ALA A 375 12.66 2.08 13.11
C ALA A 375 14.01 2.81 13.27
N MET A 376 14.21 3.55 14.37
CA MET A 376 15.51 4.16 14.64
C MET A 376 16.56 3.12 15.05
N SER A 377 16.16 2.13 15.85
CA SER A 377 17.01 0.99 16.19
C SER A 377 17.47 0.22 14.94
N TRP A 378 16.62 0.13 13.92
CA TRP A 378 16.93 -0.48 12.62
C TRP A 378 18.04 0.26 11.88
N PHE A 379 17.97 1.59 11.81
CA PHE A 379 19.05 2.41 11.23
C PHE A 379 20.33 2.30 12.05
N ARG A 380 20.26 2.39 13.38
CA ARG A 380 21.43 2.22 14.26
C ARG A 380 22.11 0.87 14.04
N TYR A 381 21.32 -0.20 13.97
CA TYR A 381 21.84 -1.54 13.77
C TYR A 381 22.62 -1.65 12.45
N ASN A 382 22.07 -1.16 11.34
CA ASN A 382 22.65 -1.37 10.02
C ASN A 382 23.68 -0.30 9.60
N LEU A 383 23.45 0.97 9.95
CA LEU A 383 24.30 2.11 9.56
C LEU A 383 25.38 2.44 10.58
N ASN A 384 25.18 2.08 11.85
CA ASN A 384 26.17 2.34 12.90
C ASN A 384 26.89 1.05 13.29
N TYR A 385 26.19 0.15 14.01
CA TYR A 385 26.86 -0.95 14.71
C TYR A 385 27.48 -1.97 13.75
N ASN A 386 26.77 -2.34 12.68
CA ASN A 386 27.29 -3.25 11.66
C ASN A 386 28.38 -2.63 10.79
N GLN A 387 28.50 -1.29 10.79
CA GLN A 387 29.60 -0.58 10.12
C GLN A 387 30.77 -0.32 11.07
N GLY A 388 30.76 -0.88 12.29
CA GLY A 388 31.80 -0.67 13.29
C GLY A 388 31.74 0.70 13.99
N LEU A 389 30.65 1.44 13.83
CA LEU A 389 30.43 2.74 14.48
C LEU A 389 29.63 2.57 15.78
N GLY A 390 29.82 3.51 16.71
CA GLY A 390 29.05 3.60 17.95
C GLY A 390 27.90 4.61 17.86
N GLU A 391 27.41 5.02 19.04
CA GLU A 391 26.59 6.23 19.13
C GLU A 391 27.44 7.47 18.78
N PRO A 392 26.83 8.51 18.16
CA PRO A 392 27.49 9.79 17.94
C PRO A 392 27.92 10.41 19.28
N LYS A 393 28.90 11.31 19.25
CA LYS A 393 29.33 12.08 20.43
C LYS A 393 29.20 13.56 20.11
N PHE A 394 28.94 14.36 21.14
CA PHE A 394 28.98 15.81 21.00
C PHE A 394 30.32 16.32 21.52
N MET A 395 30.90 17.29 20.82
CA MET A 395 32.09 17.99 21.29
C MET A 395 31.71 19.44 21.55
N LEU A 396 31.85 19.88 22.80
CA LEU A 396 31.87 21.29 23.14
C LEU A 396 33.31 21.75 22.95
N ALA A 397 33.55 22.53 21.90
CA ALA A 397 34.88 23.04 21.58
C ALA A 397 35.39 23.96 22.69
N GLU A 398 36.70 23.96 22.90
CA GLU A 398 37.39 24.94 23.73
C GLU A 398 36.95 26.36 23.35
N ASN A 399 36.64 27.15 24.36
CA ASN A 399 36.19 28.53 24.20
C ASN A 399 37.19 29.46 24.86
N ASP A 400 37.73 30.42 24.14
CA ASP A 400 38.68 31.44 24.64
C ASP A 400 37.99 32.65 25.29
N ARG A 401 36.65 32.72 25.22
CA ARG A 401 35.87 33.85 25.73
C ARG A 401 35.63 33.75 27.23
N TRP A 402 36.02 34.81 27.94
CA TRP A 402 35.70 35.03 29.35
C TRP A 402 34.29 35.61 29.52
N GLN A 403 33.44 34.90 30.26
CA GLN A 403 32.05 35.29 30.52
C GLN A 403 31.91 35.81 31.95
N SER A 404 31.31 36.99 32.13
CA SER A 404 31.09 37.56 33.46
C SER A 404 29.93 36.85 34.16
N VAL A 405 30.18 36.34 35.37
CA VAL A 405 29.20 35.69 36.23
C VAL A 405 29.01 36.55 37.48
N LEU A 406 27.80 37.09 37.64
CA LEU A 406 27.39 37.97 38.74
C LEU A 406 28.27 39.24 38.89
N GLY A 407 29.06 39.61 37.88
CA GLY A 407 29.98 40.77 37.94
C GLY A 407 31.17 40.59 38.88
N LEU A 408 31.32 39.41 39.49
CA LEU A 408 32.34 39.10 40.49
C LEU A 408 33.40 38.12 39.97
N TYR A 409 32.99 37.25 39.06
CA TYR A 409 33.83 36.19 38.50
C TYR A 409 33.77 36.21 36.98
N TYR A 410 34.84 35.74 36.36
CA TYR A 410 34.91 35.50 34.94
C TYR A 410 35.18 34.02 34.70
N VAL A 411 34.35 33.38 33.89
CA VAL A 411 34.40 31.93 33.63
C VAL A 411 34.72 31.69 32.16
N GLN A 412 35.65 30.78 31.91
CA GLN A 412 35.90 30.17 30.62
C GLN A 412 35.33 28.76 30.65
N ILE A 413 34.38 28.46 29.75
CA ILE A 413 33.62 27.20 29.73
C ILE A 413 33.20 26.80 28.30
N PRO A 414 33.53 25.59 27.83
CA PRO A 414 34.60 24.74 28.38
C PRO A 414 35.97 25.39 28.09
N ASP A 415 36.93 25.23 28.99
CA ASP A 415 38.31 25.75 28.80
C ASP A 415 39.24 24.79 28.04
N THR A 416 38.74 23.62 27.67
CA THR A 416 39.35 22.68 26.72
C THR A 416 38.25 21.85 26.07
N ASN A 417 38.54 21.19 24.94
CA ASN A 417 37.57 20.35 24.23
C ASN A 417 36.92 19.32 25.17
N PHE A 418 35.59 19.38 25.30
CA PHE A 418 34.83 18.50 26.19
C PHE A 418 33.89 17.60 25.39
N VAL A 419 34.15 16.29 25.45
CA VAL A 419 33.37 15.28 24.72
C VAL A 419 32.25 14.74 25.60
N VAL A 420 31.02 14.92 25.15
CA VAL A 420 29.79 14.52 25.85
C VAL A 420 29.21 13.26 25.22
N LYS A 421 28.77 12.32 26.06
CA LYS A 421 28.00 11.15 25.60
C LYS A 421 26.68 11.61 24.98
N TYR A 422 26.25 10.91 23.94
CA TYR A 422 25.05 11.23 23.18
C TYR A 422 23.82 11.52 24.04
N GLU A 423 23.47 10.57 24.91
CA GLU A 423 22.29 10.62 25.77
C GLU A 423 22.37 11.76 26.79
N ALA A 424 23.58 12.01 27.33
CA ALA A 424 23.79 13.09 28.30
C ALA A 424 23.58 14.46 27.66
N MET A 425 24.04 14.65 26.42
CA MET A 425 23.79 15.89 25.70
C MET A 425 22.31 16.05 25.36
N LEU A 426 21.64 15.01 24.86
CA LEU A 426 20.21 15.11 24.57
C LEU A 426 19.38 15.40 25.82
N ALA A 427 19.72 14.77 26.95
CA ALA A 427 19.07 15.03 28.24
C ALA A 427 19.31 16.47 28.71
N TYR A 428 20.51 17.00 28.46
CA TYR A 428 20.82 18.40 28.73
C TYR A 428 20.01 19.36 27.84
N LEU A 429 19.95 19.09 26.53
CA LEU A 429 19.24 19.93 25.56
C LEU A 429 17.72 19.95 25.81
N ASN A 430 17.13 18.83 26.24
CA ASN A 430 15.69 18.79 26.55
C ASN A 430 15.37 19.10 28.02
N GLY A 431 16.39 19.46 28.81
CA GLY A 431 16.26 19.91 30.20
C GLY A 431 16.04 18.81 31.25
N THR A 432 16.08 17.53 30.85
CA THR A 432 15.87 16.39 31.77
C THR A 432 17.14 15.91 32.47
N GLY A 433 18.32 16.36 32.04
CA GLY A 433 19.62 15.98 32.60
C GLY A 433 20.62 17.15 32.62
N GLY A 434 21.71 16.97 33.38
CA GLY A 434 22.83 17.91 33.45
C GLY A 434 24.07 17.43 32.69
N LEU A 435 25.10 18.27 32.64
CA LEU A 435 26.43 17.90 32.14
C LEU A 435 27.40 17.84 33.33
N ASN A 436 28.08 16.71 33.51
CA ASN A 436 28.99 16.52 34.64
C ASN A 436 30.45 16.63 34.19
N GLY A 437 31.27 17.32 34.98
CA GLY A 437 32.71 17.46 34.77
C GLY A 437 33.12 18.27 33.55
N ILE A 438 32.34 19.29 33.16
CA ILE A 438 32.76 20.24 32.12
C ILE A 438 33.99 21.02 32.63
N PRO A 439 35.09 21.08 31.87
CA PRO A 439 36.33 21.69 32.34
C PRO A 439 36.20 23.22 32.27
N VAL A 440 36.47 23.90 33.38
CA VAL A 440 36.36 25.36 33.50
C VAL A 440 37.61 25.98 34.12
N THR A 441 37.86 27.23 33.72
CA THR A 441 38.74 28.13 34.45
C THR A 441 37.93 29.33 34.93
N VAL A 442 38.10 29.70 36.20
CA VAL A 442 37.42 30.82 36.86
C VAL A 442 38.44 31.83 37.37
N ARG A 443 38.25 33.10 37.04
CA ARG A 443 39.02 34.25 37.51
C ARG A 443 38.18 35.16 38.38
N GLN A 444 38.80 35.83 39.35
CA GLN A 444 38.14 36.82 40.20
C GLN A 444 38.30 38.25 39.63
N GLY A 445 37.22 39.04 39.65
CA GLY A 445 37.24 40.49 39.43
C GLY A 445 37.36 40.95 37.97
N SER A 446 38.22 40.35 37.15
CA SER A 446 38.36 40.71 35.71
C SER A 446 38.75 39.50 34.83
N PRO A 447 38.62 39.60 33.50
CA PRO A 447 39.11 38.57 32.57
C PRO A 447 40.62 38.32 32.68
N THR A 448 41.39 39.23 33.28
CA THR A 448 42.84 39.12 33.52
C THR A 448 43.17 38.95 35.01
N GLY A 449 42.16 38.72 35.85
CA GLY A 449 42.30 38.57 37.29
C GLY A 449 42.89 37.21 37.70
N THR A 450 43.04 37.02 39.01
CA THR A 450 43.62 35.80 39.58
C THR A 450 42.72 34.59 39.32
N ILE A 451 43.30 33.48 38.84
CA ILE A 451 42.61 32.20 38.71
C ILE A 451 42.32 31.65 40.11
N ILE A 452 41.05 31.35 40.38
CA ILE A 452 40.58 30.79 41.65
C ILE A 452 40.15 29.31 41.52
N TYR A 453 39.77 28.89 40.32
CA TYR A 453 39.55 27.48 39.95
C TYR A 453 40.08 27.26 38.53
N GLY A 454 40.85 26.20 38.31
CA GLY A 454 41.40 25.83 37.00
C GLY A 454 42.93 25.81 36.94
N PRO A 455 43.52 25.52 35.76
CA PRO A 455 42.82 25.13 34.52
C PRO A 455 42.15 23.76 34.62
N HIS A 456 41.12 23.53 33.80
CA HIS A 456 40.36 22.28 33.67
C HIS A 456 39.67 21.81 34.95
N PHE A 457 39.24 22.73 35.80
CA PHE A 457 38.49 22.37 36.98
C PHE A 457 37.17 21.71 36.55
N PRO A 458 36.83 20.49 36.99
CA PRO A 458 35.60 19.84 36.58
C PRO A 458 34.41 20.48 37.30
N ALA A 459 33.53 21.12 36.53
CA ALA A 459 32.28 21.68 37.02
C ALA A 459 31.08 20.84 36.56
N ASP A 460 30.04 20.78 37.38
CA ASP A 460 28.77 20.17 37.00
C ASP A 460 27.75 21.26 36.66
N VAL A 461 27.07 21.09 35.54
CA VAL A 461 25.97 21.94 35.08
C VAL A 461 24.68 21.18 35.33
N SER A 462 23.90 21.64 36.31
CA SER A 462 22.60 21.05 36.64
C SER A 462 21.63 21.12 35.47
N ALA A 463 20.65 20.21 35.46
CA ALA A 463 19.54 20.26 34.52
C ALA A 463 18.79 21.60 34.64
N SER A 464 18.45 22.20 33.50
CA SER A 464 17.67 23.44 33.43
C SER A 464 16.22 23.26 33.87
N GLY A 465 15.70 22.04 33.85
CA GLY A 465 14.29 21.71 34.09
C GLY A 465 13.35 22.10 32.94
N ASN A 466 13.85 22.81 31.93
CA ASN A 466 13.13 23.22 30.73
C ASN A 466 13.97 22.93 29.50
N SER A 467 13.32 22.60 28.37
CA SER A 467 14.04 22.41 27.12
C SER A 467 14.83 23.67 26.72
N LEU A 468 16.11 23.50 26.39
CA LEU A 468 16.99 24.55 25.87
C LEU A 468 16.77 24.79 24.38
N ILE A 469 16.22 23.81 23.66
CA ILE A 469 15.83 23.92 22.25
C ILE A 469 14.29 23.94 22.19
N PRO A 470 13.68 25.05 21.73
CA PRO A 470 12.25 25.11 21.49
C PRO A 470 11.79 23.94 20.62
N GLY A 471 10.72 23.26 21.03
CA GLY A 471 10.13 22.15 20.30
C GLY A 471 10.62 20.75 20.69
N LEU A 472 11.70 20.57 21.47
CA LEU A 472 12.01 19.24 22.00
C LEU A 472 11.02 18.80 23.07
N ASP A 473 10.67 17.52 23.07
CA ASP A 473 9.88 16.92 24.14
C ASP A 473 10.63 16.92 25.50
N THR A 474 9.87 16.95 26.59
CA THR A 474 10.41 16.91 27.97
C THR A 474 10.46 15.50 28.53
N GLY A 475 10.36 14.49 27.65
CA GLY A 475 10.44 13.09 28.04
C GLY A 475 11.85 12.72 28.50
N LYS A 476 11.95 11.91 29.55
CA LYS A 476 13.25 11.47 30.09
C LYS A 476 14.05 10.71 29.03
N ILE A 477 15.24 11.20 28.71
CA ILE A 477 16.20 10.48 27.88
C ILE A 477 16.76 9.30 28.69
N THR A 478 16.66 8.10 28.13
CA THR A 478 17.22 6.87 28.69
C THR A 478 18.19 6.25 27.70
N SER A 479 18.79 5.12 28.05
CA SER A 479 19.71 4.40 27.17
C SER A 479 19.08 4.07 25.82
N VAL A 480 19.82 4.31 24.73
CA VAL A 480 19.44 3.91 23.37
C VAL A 480 19.35 2.37 23.31
N PRO A 481 18.22 1.78 22.88
CA PRO A 481 18.08 0.33 22.79
C PRO A 481 19.07 -0.28 21.79
N ARG A 482 19.73 -1.36 22.19
CA ARG A 482 20.52 -2.21 21.28
C ARG A 482 19.69 -3.42 20.87
N VAL A 483 18.99 -3.31 19.75
CA VAL A 483 18.15 -4.38 19.20
C VAL A 483 18.97 -5.22 18.22
N ASN A 484 18.99 -6.54 18.41
CA ASN A 484 19.58 -7.47 17.43
C ASN A 484 18.50 -7.94 16.45
N PHE A 485 18.49 -7.38 15.25
CA PHE A 485 17.50 -7.72 14.22
C PHE A 485 17.74 -9.07 13.55
N MET A 486 18.89 -9.72 13.76
CA MET A 486 19.13 -11.05 13.22
C MET A 486 18.32 -12.11 13.97
N ASP A 487 18.42 -12.11 15.29
CA ASP A 487 17.94 -13.23 16.12
C ASP A 487 16.79 -12.85 17.07
N SER A 488 16.65 -11.56 17.42
CA SER A 488 15.69 -11.11 18.44
C SER A 488 14.39 -10.55 17.85
N VAL A 489 14.34 -10.32 16.54
CA VAL A 489 13.17 -9.76 15.84
C VAL A 489 12.66 -10.76 14.81
N ALA A 490 11.39 -11.17 14.95
CA ALA A 490 10.74 -12.09 14.03
C ALA A 490 10.71 -11.53 12.60
N ASN A 491 10.75 -12.41 11.60
CA ASN A 491 10.75 -12.01 10.19
C ASN A 491 9.44 -11.33 9.78
N VAL A 492 8.33 -11.78 10.36
CA VAL A 492 7.00 -11.24 10.14
C VAL A 492 6.38 -10.98 11.52
N ARG A 493 5.83 -9.78 11.71
CA ARG A 493 4.95 -9.46 12.84
C ARG A 493 3.61 -9.01 12.31
N ALA A 494 2.62 -9.86 12.49
CA ALA A 494 1.27 -9.70 11.96
C ALA A 494 0.32 -9.40 13.11
N TYR A 495 -0.35 -8.26 13.10
CA TYR A 495 -1.35 -7.94 14.11
C TYR A 495 -2.63 -8.71 13.83
N ILE A 496 -3.12 -9.53 14.76
CA ILE A 496 -4.40 -10.21 14.58
C ILE A 496 -5.48 -9.26 15.09
N ALA A 497 -6.20 -8.60 14.19
CA ALA A 497 -7.33 -7.75 14.56
C ALA A 497 -8.44 -8.59 15.21
N GLY A 498 -9.22 -8.00 16.12
CA GLY A 498 -10.25 -8.72 16.86
C GLY A 498 -11.42 -7.82 17.24
N PRO A 499 -12.43 -8.40 17.91
CA PRO A 499 -13.59 -7.65 18.38
C PRO A 499 -13.18 -6.51 19.33
N ASN A 500 -13.74 -5.33 19.13
CA ASN A 500 -13.57 -4.17 20.01
C ASN A 500 -14.93 -3.51 20.30
N GLY A 501 -15.25 -3.32 21.57
CA GLY A 501 -16.48 -2.64 21.98
C GLY A 501 -17.78 -3.40 21.64
N ASP A 502 -17.73 -4.73 21.50
CA ASP A 502 -18.88 -5.56 21.14
C ASP A 502 -19.91 -5.76 22.28
N GLY A 503 -19.50 -5.54 23.53
CA GLY A 503 -20.33 -5.73 24.73
C GLY A 503 -20.26 -7.14 25.33
N ILE A 504 -19.37 -8.01 24.83
CA ILE A 504 -19.18 -9.38 25.31
C ILE A 504 -17.84 -9.46 26.05
N SER A 505 -17.87 -9.57 27.37
CA SER A 505 -16.66 -9.57 28.21
C SER A 505 -15.64 -10.65 27.83
N GLY A 506 -16.10 -11.83 27.39
CA GLY A 506 -15.24 -12.92 26.94
C GLY A 506 -14.42 -12.62 25.67
N ASN A 507 -14.85 -11.65 24.86
CA ASN A 507 -14.16 -11.26 23.64
C ASN A 507 -13.05 -10.22 23.88
N ALA A 508 -12.97 -9.60 25.07
CA ALA A 508 -11.95 -8.59 25.36
C ALA A 508 -10.51 -9.13 25.32
N ALA A 509 -10.34 -10.46 25.40
CA ALA A 509 -9.03 -11.13 25.39
C ALA A 509 -8.73 -11.88 24.07
N VAL A 510 -9.58 -11.76 23.04
CA VAL A 510 -9.44 -12.51 21.79
C VAL A 510 -9.11 -11.58 20.63
N GLY A 511 -8.10 -11.92 19.84
CA GLY A 511 -7.51 -11.00 18.88
C GLY A 511 -6.83 -9.79 19.55
N ASN A 512 -6.59 -8.74 18.77
CA ASN A 512 -5.87 -7.53 19.16
C ASN A 512 -4.45 -7.77 19.72
N TYR A 513 -3.71 -8.71 19.13
CA TYR A 513 -2.35 -9.06 19.54
C TYR A 513 -1.40 -9.17 18.35
N TRP A 514 -0.09 -9.04 18.60
CA TRP A 514 0.95 -9.26 17.60
C TRP A 514 1.33 -10.74 17.53
N LEU A 515 1.23 -11.33 16.35
CA LEU A 515 1.69 -12.68 16.05
C LEU A 515 3.07 -12.62 15.38
N ASN A 516 4.04 -13.29 15.99
CA ASN A 516 5.39 -13.45 15.44
C ASN A 516 5.44 -14.67 14.52
N LEU A 517 5.95 -14.49 13.30
CA LEU A 517 6.03 -15.54 12.29
C LEU A 517 7.38 -15.49 11.57
N ASP A 518 7.80 -16.65 11.05
CA ASP A 518 8.96 -16.73 10.19
C ASP A 518 8.63 -16.48 8.72
N THR A 519 7.41 -16.83 8.31
CA THR A 519 6.96 -16.73 6.92
C THR A 519 5.51 -16.29 6.83
N PHE A 520 5.17 -15.67 5.72
CA PHE A 520 3.80 -15.36 5.33
C PHE A 520 3.65 -15.58 3.82
N PRO A 521 2.56 -16.21 3.32
CA PRO A 521 1.47 -16.82 4.08
C PRO A 521 1.95 -17.95 5.01
N ILE A 522 1.25 -18.11 6.14
CA ILE A 522 1.51 -19.22 7.07
C ILE A 522 1.01 -20.51 6.42
N GLN A 523 1.74 -21.60 6.62
CA GLN A 523 1.44 -22.91 6.06
C GLN A 523 0.93 -23.88 7.14
N SER A 524 0.38 -25.01 6.70
CA SER A 524 0.08 -26.17 7.56
C SER A 524 1.31 -26.58 8.40
N PRO A 525 1.15 -26.96 9.68
CA PRO A 525 -0.12 -27.25 10.37
C PRO A 525 -0.78 -26.05 11.06
N TYR A 526 -0.25 -24.83 10.95
CA TYR A 526 -0.74 -23.66 11.70
C TYR A 526 -1.97 -22.98 11.09
N VAL A 527 -2.25 -23.25 9.81
CA VAL A 527 -3.44 -22.79 9.10
C VAL A 527 -4.11 -24.00 8.45
N ASN A 528 -5.42 -24.13 8.68
CA ASN A 528 -6.27 -25.14 8.07
C ASN A 528 -7.30 -24.45 7.16
N PRO A 529 -7.20 -24.59 5.83
CA PRO A 529 -8.22 -24.10 4.91
C PRO A 529 -9.54 -24.83 5.11
N VAL A 530 -10.62 -24.10 5.38
CA VAL A 530 -11.96 -24.67 5.58
C VAL A 530 -12.97 -23.97 4.68
N LYS A 531 -13.75 -24.77 3.93
CA LYS A 531 -14.78 -24.27 3.02
C LYS A 531 -16.06 -23.95 3.77
N MET A 532 -16.49 -22.71 3.64
CA MET A 532 -17.80 -22.24 4.03
C MET A 532 -18.65 -22.15 2.75
N TYR A 533 -19.60 -23.07 2.61
CA TYR A 533 -20.50 -23.18 1.47
C TYR A 533 -21.62 -22.16 1.56
N LEU A 534 -22.07 -21.69 0.40
CA LEU A 534 -23.16 -20.74 0.25
C LEU A 534 -24.42 -21.47 -0.19
N HIS A 535 -25.57 -21.08 0.36
CA HIS A 535 -26.85 -21.74 0.08
C HIS A 535 -27.87 -20.78 -0.54
N GLN A 536 -28.80 -21.32 -1.33
CA GLN A 536 -29.81 -20.54 -2.03
C GLN A 536 -30.71 -19.74 -1.08
N ASN A 537 -30.96 -20.24 0.13
CA ASN A 537 -31.71 -19.55 1.18
C ASN A 537 -30.97 -18.35 1.80
N GLY A 538 -29.68 -18.15 1.51
CA GLY A 538 -28.86 -17.08 2.09
C GLY A 538 -28.09 -17.48 3.36
N ALA A 539 -28.11 -18.75 3.73
CA ALA A 539 -27.18 -19.28 4.72
C ALA A 539 -25.78 -19.42 4.14
N ALA A 540 -24.79 -19.31 5.02
CA ALA A 540 -23.43 -19.78 4.75
C ALA A 540 -23.00 -20.68 5.91
N ASP A 541 -22.62 -21.92 5.63
CA ASP A 541 -22.22 -22.89 6.65
C ASP A 541 -21.17 -23.87 6.13
N TYR A 542 -20.84 -24.92 6.88
CA TYR A 542 -19.76 -25.87 6.56
C TYR A 542 -20.23 -27.13 5.83
N SER A 543 -21.50 -27.18 5.44
CA SER A 543 -22.13 -28.32 4.77
C SER A 543 -22.27 -28.01 3.28
N ALA A 544 -21.72 -28.86 2.42
CA ALA A 544 -21.94 -28.70 0.98
C ALA A 544 -23.42 -28.92 0.63
N PRO A 545 -23.99 -28.25 -0.40
CA PRO A 545 -25.33 -28.53 -0.88
C PRO A 545 -25.49 -30.01 -1.24
N GLU A 546 -26.45 -30.70 -0.63
CA GLU A 546 -26.74 -32.13 -0.88
C GLU A 546 -27.72 -32.35 -2.05
N SER A 547 -28.43 -31.29 -2.45
CA SER A 547 -29.40 -31.30 -3.55
C SER A 547 -29.28 -30.02 -4.38
N ASP A 548 -29.88 -30.00 -5.57
CA ASP A 548 -29.92 -28.78 -6.39
C ASP A 548 -30.87 -27.75 -5.75
N GLU A 549 -30.29 -26.76 -5.07
CA GLU A 549 -31.02 -25.67 -4.43
C GLU A 549 -31.39 -24.57 -5.44
N GLY A 550 -30.82 -24.61 -6.66
CA GLY A 550 -31.08 -23.66 -7.75
C GLY A 550 -30.12 -22.48 -7.77
N TYR A 551 -30.65 -21.29 -8.03
CA TYR A 551 -29.86 -20.06 -8.18
C TYR A 551 -30.34 -18.94 -7.27
N LYS A 552 -29.42 -18.07 -6.84
CA LYS A 552 -29.72 -16.70 -6.39
C LYS A 552 -29.40 -15.73 -7.52
N ILE A 553 -30.19 -14.67 -7.62
CA ILE A 553 -30.19 -13.76 -8.76
C ILE A 553 -30.02 -12.32 -8.26
N TYR A 554 -29.20 -11.54 -8.96
CA TYR A 554 -29.09 -10.10 -8.76
C TYR A 554 -28.85 -9.39 -10.10
N VAL A 555 -29.10 -8.08 -10.15
CA VAL A 555 -28.92 -7.28 -11.36
C VAL A 555 -27.66 -6.43 -11.22
N HIS A 556 -26.78 -6.50 -12.21
CA HIS A 556 -25.64 -5.61 -12.35
C HIS A 556 -25.97 -4.51 -13.37
N ASP A 557 -26.01 -3.27 -12.89
CA ASP A 557 -26.06 -2.06 -13.72
C ASP A 557 -24.68 -1.41 -13.78
N PRO A 558 -24.03 -1.37 -14.97
CA PRO A 558 -22.75 -0.68 -15.13
C PRO A 558 -22.77 0.82 -14.87
N ASP A 559 -23.95 1.45 -14.83
CA ASP A 559 -24.16 2.88 -14.61
C ASP A 559 -24.76 3.21 -13.22
N ASP A 560 -25.18 2.20 -12.46
CA ASP A 560 -25.56 2.30 -11.04
C ASP A 560 -24.78 1.28 -10.18
N PRO A 561 -23.45 1.46 -10.04
CA PRO A 561 -22.60 0.48 -9.39
C PRO A 561 -22.73 0.48 -7.86
N ILE A 562 -22.36 -0.65 -7.25
CA ILE A 562 -22.21 -0.80 -5.81
C ILE A 562 -20.95 -0.06 -5.34
N PHE A 563 -21.06 0.70 -4.25
CA PHE A 563 -19.95 1.51 -3.76
C PHE A 563 -18.98 0.74 -2.86
N THR A 564 -17.68 1.04 -2.99
CA THR A 564 -16.62 0.56 -2.10
C THR A 564 -16.60 1.37 -0.81
N ILE A 565 -16.95 0.70 0.29
CA ILE A 565 -16.99 1.30 1.62
C ILE A 565 -16.02 0.60 2.57
N GLY A 566 -14.99 1.33 3.03
CA GLY A 566 -13.93 0.76 3.87
C GLY A 566 -12.92 -0.10 3.08
N GLY A 567 -12.21 -0.96 3.79
CA GLY A 567 -11.19 -1.84 3.24
C GLY A 567 -9.97 -1.08 2.72
N GLU A 568 -9.34 -1.62 1.68
CA GLU A 568 -8.05 -1.12 1.17
C GLU A 568 -8.22 0.05 0.18
N ASN A 569 -9.16 0.93 0.48
CA ASN A 569 -9.38 2.17 -0.24
C ASN A 569 -8.30 3.19 0.09
N MET A 570 -8.02 4.07 -0.88
CA MET A 570 -7.10 5.19 -0.72
C MET A 570 -7.74 6.48 -1.24
N ILE A 571 -7.86 7.48 -0.36
CA ILE A 571 -8.34 8.85 -0.69
C ILE A 571 -9.79 8.84 -1.24
N VAL A 572 -10.56 7.76 -1.02
CA VAL A 572 -11.99 7.73 -1.36
C VAL A 572 -12.76 8.37 -0.21
N GLN A 573 -13.66 9.30 -0.48
CA GLN A 573 -14.48 9.92 0.56
C GLN A 573 -15.68 9.04 0.93
N LEU A 574 -16.10 9.09 2.19
CA LEU A 574 -17.34 8.48 2.64
C LEU A 574 -18.54 9.15 1.93
N PRO A 575 -19.59 8.39 1.55
CA PRO A 575 -20.72 8.93 0.80
C PRO A 575 -21.50 10.04 1.50
N ASP A 576 -21.49 10.07 2.83
CA ASP A 576 -22.20 11.08 3.62
C ASP A 576 -21.35 12.33 3.91
N GLY A 577 -20.10 12.38 3.43
CA GLY A 577 -19.15 13.48 3.64
C GLY A 577 -18.71 13.67 5.09
N ALA A 578 -19.14 12.82 6.01
CA ALA A 578 -18.80 12.91 7.41
C ALA A 578 -17.44 12.27 7.70
N LYS A 579 -16.89 12.59 8.88
CA LYS A 579 -15.64 11.98 9.35
C LYS A 579 -15.90 10.59 9.92
N ASN A 580 -14.97 9.68 9.69
CA ASN A 580 -14.84 8.42 10.42
C ASN A 580 -14.24 8.66 11.82
N LEU A 581 -14.13 7.60 12.62
CA LEU A 581 -13.55 7.69 13.97
C LEU A 581 -12.10 8.19 13.97
N ALA A 582 -11.34 7.93 12.90
CA ALA A 582 -9.99 8.46 12.73
C ALA A 582 -9.94 9.97 12.42
N GLY A 583 -11.08 10.67 12.38
CA GLY A 583 -11.17 12.11 12.14
C GLY A 583 -11.02 12.52 10.67
N THR A 584 -11.04 11.55 9.76
CA THR A 584 -10.86 11.76 8.30
C THR A 584 -12.17 11.48 7.55
N GLY A 585 -12.39 12.10 6.40
CA GLY A 585 -13.52 11.74 5.51
C GLY A 585 -13.28 10.46 4.70
N ASN A 586 -12.17 9.75 4.94
CA ASN A 586 -11.74 8.65 4.09
C ASN A 586 -12.49 7.35 4.37
N SER A 587 -12.97 6.70 3.31
CA SER A 587 -13.66 5.41 3.30
C SER A 587 -12.66 4.25 3.31
N GLN A 588 -11.87 4.08 4.37
CA GLN A 588 -10.78 3.10 4.42
C GLN A 588 -10.69 2.36 5.76
N GLY A 589 -10.09 1.17 5.71
CA GLY A 589 -9.95 0.28 6.87
C GLY A 589 -11.28 -0.28 7.35
N GLN A 590 -11.35 -0.55 8.65
CA GLN A 590 -12.51 -1.18 9.26
C GLN A 590 -13.64 -0.15 9.49
N ILE A 591 -14.47 0.05 8.47
CA ILE A 591 -15.67 0.91 8.52
C ILE A 591 -16.88 0.08 8.96
N ASN A 592 -17.80 0.69 9.72
CA ASN A 592 -19.12 0.10 9.95
C ASN A 592 -19.96 0.25 8.67
N VAL A 593 -19.95 -0.79 7.84
CA VAL A 593 -20.58 -0.82 6.51
C VAL A 593 -22.10 -0.64 6.61
N ALA A 594 -22.71 -1.05 7.73
CA ALA A 594 -24.15 -0.89 7.96
C ALA A 594 -24.61 0.57 7.92
N ARG A 595 -23.75 1.54 8.28
CA ARG A 595 -24.02 2.98 8.16
C ARG A 595 -24.32 3.40 6.71
N PHE A 596 -23.76 2.67 5.75
CA PHE A 596 -23.83 2.96 4.33
C PHE A 596 -24.60 1.90 3.55
N ALA A 597 -25.48 1.14 4.23
CA ALA A 597 -26.05 -0.08 3.69
C ALA A 597 -26.71 0.12 2.31
N GLN A 598 -27.46 1.22 2.14
CA GLN A 598 -28.12 1.61 0.89
C GLN A 598 -27.19 1.83 -0.31
N TYR A 599 -25.88 2.03 -0.09
CA TYR A 599 -24.88 2.24 -1.14
C TYR A 599 -24.09 0.96 -1.47
N THR A 600 -24.06 -0.01 -0.57
CA THR A 600 -23.07 -1.11 -0.65
C THR A 600 -23.61 -2.51 -0.41
N MET A 601 -24.68 -2.71 0.36
CA MET A 601 -25.09 -4.07 0.76
C MET A 601 -26.60 -4.30 0.73
N ASP A 602 -27.41 -3.30 1.10
CA ASP A 602 -28.87 -3.36 1.03
C ASP A 602 -29.32 -2.76 -0.32
N ARG A 603 -28.87 -3.39 -1.41
CA ARG A 603 -29.16 -3.01 -2.80
C ARG A 603 -29.52 -4.23 -3.65
N PRO A 604 -30.38 -4.09 -4.67
CA PRO A 604 -30.77 -5.19 -5.56
C PRO A 604 -29.61 -5.88 -6.31
N GLY A 605 -28.46 -5.20 -6.44
CA GLY A 605 -27.26 -5.72 -7.08
C GLY A 605 -26.32 -6.50 -6.17
N VAL A 606 -26.75 -6.87 -4.96
CA VAL A 606 -25.92 -7.55 -3.96
C VAL A 606 -26.66 -8.76 -3.38
N LEU A 607 -26.02 -9.92 -3.41
CA LEU A 607 -26.45 -11.09 -2.64
C LEU A 607 -25.82 -11.04 -1.25
N GLN A 608 -26.59 -11.37 -0.22
CA GLN A 608 -26.11 -11.51 1.15
C GLN A 608 -26.23 -12.96 1.60
N PHE A 609 -25.16 -13.48 2.21
CA PHE A 609 -25.13 -14.76 2.89
C PHE A 609 -24.63 -14.55 4.31
N THR A 610 -25.21 -15.22 5.29
CA THR A 610 -24.83 -15.03 6.69
C THR A 610 -24.70 -16.37 7.39
N SER A 611 -23.67 -16.50 8.22
CA SER A 611 -23.49 -17.65 9.11
C SER A 611 -24.51 -17.68 10.23
N ASP A 612 -24.61 -18.84 10.88
CA ASP A 612 -25.11 -18.91 12.25
C ASP A 612 -24.24 -18.08 13.20
N ILE A 613 -24.78 -17.78 14.37
CA ILE A 613 -24.03 -17.16 15.45
C ILE A 613 -22.83 -18.06 15.79
N LEU A 614 -21.64 -17.48 15.77
CA LEU A 614 -20.42 -18.19 16.11
C LEU A 614 -20.48 -18.64 17.58
N PRO A 615 -20.43 -19.95 17.86
CA PRO A 615 -20.53 -20.47 19.23
C PRO A 615 -19.27 -20.18 20.05
N ASP A 616 -18.15 -19.99 19.37
CA ASP A 616 -16.85 -19.59 19.91
C ASP A 616 -16.11 -18.70 18.89
N THR A 617 -14.94 -18.20 19.26
CA THR A 617 -14.14 -17.35 18.38
C THR A 617 -13.57 -18.10 17.18
N LEU A 618 -13.36 -17.37 16.08
CA LEU A 618 -12.77 -17.91 14.85
C LEU A 618 -11.69 -16.96 14.34
N SER A 619 -10.44 -17.41 14.26
CA SER A 619 -9.36 -16.62 13.68
C SER A 619 -9.04 -17.09 12.26
N ILE A 620 -8.89 -16.13 11.34
CA ILE A 620 -8.37 -16.34 9.99
C ILE A 620 -7.06 -15.59 9.81
N VAL A 621 -6.03 -16.26 9.27
CA VAL A 621 -4.72 -15.66 9.01
C VAL A 621 -4.18 -16.16 7.68
N GLY A 622 -4.18 -15.30 6.65
CA GLY A 622 -3.72 -15.67 5.32
C GLY A 622 -4.59 -15.07 4.23
N PHE A 623 -4.63 -15.74 3.08
CA PHE A 623 -5.43 -15.33 1.92
C PHE A 623 -6.65 -16.26 1.80
N PRO A 624 -7.88 -15.76 2.02
CA PRO A 624 -9.07 -16.52 1.66
C PRO A 624 -9.15 -16.80 0.16
N VAL A 625 -9.86 -17.86 -0.22
CA VAL A 625 -10.09 -18.23 -1.62
C VAL A 625 -11.58 -18.30 -1.90
N GLY A 626 -12.06 -17.52 -2.87
CA GLY A 626 -13.43 -17.61 -3.34
C GLY A 626 -13.56 -18.64 -4.47
N THR A 627 -14.58 -19.48 -4.43
CA THR A 627 -15.00 -20.35 -5.55
C THR A 627 -16.48 -20.12 -5.83
N LEU A 628 -16.80 -19.45 -6.93
CA LEU A 628 -18.18 -19.15 -7.35
C LEU A 628 -18.54 -19.90 -8.61
N TYR A 629 -19.73 -20.51 -8.66
CA TYR A 629 -20.29 -21.08 -9.89
C TYR A 629 -21.40 -20.17 -10.40
N ALA A 630 -21.10 -19.36 -11.40
CA ALA A 630 -22.00 -18.30 -11.83
C ALA A 630 -22.15 -18.18 -13.35
N LYS A 631 -23.24 -17.56 -13.78
CA LYS A 631 -23.51 -17.19 -15.18
C LYS A 631 -24.03 -15.77 -15.28
N SER A 632 -23.72 -15.12 -16.40
CA SER A 632 -24.18 -13.77 -16.73
C SER A 632 -25.12 -13.79 -17.94
N ASN A 633 -26.18 -12.98 -17.86
CA ASN A 633 -27.16 -12.78 -18.91
C ASN A 633 -27.38 -11.28 -19.13
N PRO A 634 -26.60 -10.62 -20.02
CA PRO A 634 -26.81 -9.23 -20.39
C PRO A 634 -28.16 -9.04 -21.09
N GLY A 635 -28.81 -7.90 -20.83
CA GLY A 635 -30.08 -7.52 -21.42
C GLY A 635 -30.01 -7.36 -22.93
N GLY A 636 -31.12 -7.67 -23.61
CA GLY A 636 -31.27 -7.49 -25.06
C GLY A 636 -30.59 -8.54 -25.94
N VAL A 637 -29.86 -9.51 -25.37
CA VAL A 637 -29.17 -10.57 -26.14
C VAL A 637 -29.27 -11.92 -25.41
N THR A 638 -29.56 -13.00 -26.13
CA THR A 638 -29.79 -14.33 -25.53
C THR A 638 -28.63 -15.31 -25.69
N ASN A 639 -27.68 -15.04 -26.59
CA ASN A 639 -26.54 -15.90 -26.91
C ASN A 639 -25.31 -15.09 -27.35
N GLY A 640 -24.14 -15.76 -27.39
CA GLY A 640 -22.88 -15.14 -27.80
C GLY A 640 -21.99 -14.74 -26.62
N PRO A 641 -20.87 -14.05 -26.89
CA PRO A 641 -19.88 -13.72 -25.89
C PRO A 641 -20.27 -12.50 -25.05
N THR A 642 -19.82 -12.48 -23.81
CA THR A 642 -19.94 -11.37 -22.86
C THR A 642 -18.79 -11.40 -21.86
N ASP A 643 -18.81 -10.47 -20.92
CA ASP A 643 -17.89 -10.37 -19.79
C ASP A 643 -18.66 -9.90 -18.55
N THR A 644 -18.08 -10.06 -17.38
CA THR A 644 -18.54 -9.44 -16.13
C THR A 644 -17.46 -9.56 -15.05
N ASP A 645 -17.65 -8.91 -13.91
CA ASP A 645 -16.82 -9.09 -12.73
C ASP A 645 -17.62 -9.73 -11.60
N PHE A 646 -16.94 -10.41 -10.68
CA PHE A 646 -17.51 -10.90 -9.43
C PHE A 646 -16.67 -10.42 -8.25
N PHE A 647 -17.34 -9.94 -7.21
CA PHE A 647 -16.74 -9.47 -5.97
C PHE A 647 -17.27 -10.28 -4.79
N ILE A 648 -16.40 -10.53 -3.82
CA ILE A 648 -16.73 -11.13 -2.53
C ILE A 648 -16.24 -10.18 -1.45
N ARG A 649 -17.12 -9.75 -0.55
CA ARG A 649 -16.75 -8.95 0.63
C ARG A 649 -17.19 -9.68 1.90
N ILE A 650 -16.30 -9.79 2.87
CA ILE A 650 -16.55 -10.44 4.15
C ILE A 650 -16.69 -9.37 5.22
N LEU A 651 -17.79 -9.42 5.97
CA LEU A 651 -18.08 -8.56 7.11
C LEU A 651 -18.16 -9.36 8.40
N ASP A 652 -17.77 -8.73 9.49
CA ASP A 652 -18.00 -9.18 10.86
C ASP A 652 -19.26 -8.51 11.40
N VAL A 653 -20.32 -9.30 11.61
CA VAL A 653 -21.60 -8.85 12.17
C VAL A 653 -21.53 -8.96 13.67
N TYR A 654 -21.40 -7.81 14.34
CA TYR A 654 -21.38 -7.73 15.79
C TYR A 654 -22.81 -7.90 16.33
N PRO A 655 -22.97 -8.30 17.60
CA PRO A 655 -24.21 -8.10 18.32
C PRO A 655 -24.66 -6.64 18.21
N ASN A 656 -25.98 -6.37 18.19
CA ASN A 656 -26.47 -5.00 18.22
C ASN A 656 -25.99 -4.31 19.51
N ASP A 657 -25.74 -3.00 19.44
CA ASP A 657 -25.38 -2.24 20.65
C ASP A 657 -26.61 -2.05 21.57
N SER A 658 -26.39 -1.42 22.74
CA SER A 658 -27.44 -1.23 23.76
C SER A 658 -28.61 -0.34 23.29
N ILE A 659 -28.46 0.38 22.19
CA ILE A 659 -29.51 1.23 21.59
C ILE A 659 -30.03 0.66 20.26
N GLY A 660 -29.60 -0.54 19.88
CA GLY A 660 -30.12 -1.29 18.74
C GLY A 660 -29.45 -0.97 17.40
N ASN A 661 -28.31 -0.26 17.38
CA ASN A 661 -27.63 0.02 16.12
C ASN A 661 -27.02 -1.25 15.52
N ARG A 662 -27.20 -1.36 14.19
CA ARG A 662 -26.58 -2.38 13.36
C ARG A 662 -25.08 -2.10 13.22
N ARG A 663 -24.25 -3.11 13.54
CA ARG A 663 -22.79 -3.03 13.52
C ARG A 663 -22.23 -4.15 12.65
N GLU A 664 -21.82 -3.80 11.43
CA GLU A 664 -21.27 -4.75 10.47
C GLU A 664 -19.97 -4.18 9.90
N TYR A 665 -18.85 -4.70 10.38
CA TYR A 665 -17.53 -4.15 10.08
C TYR A 665 -16.87 -4.88 8.92
N PHE A 666 -16.23 -4.12 8.02
CA PHE A 666 -15.43 -4.70 6.93
C PHE A 666 -14.27 -5.55 7.48
N VAL A 667 -14.03 -6.72 6.88
CA VAL A 667 -12.90 -7.59 7.21
C VAL A 667 -11.92 -7.70 6.04
N THR A 668 -12.36 -8.30 4.93
CA THR A 668 -11.54 -8.49 3.72
C THR A 668 -12.42 -8.61 2.49
N GLU A 669 -11.82 -8.49 1.30
CA GLU A 669 -12.51 -8.68 0.02
C GLU A 669 -11.63 -9.34 -1.04
N GLY A 670 -12.26 -9.74 -2.13
CA GLY A 670 -11.59 -10.19 -3.33
C GLY A 670 -12.49 -10.03 -4.54
N CYS A 671 -11.89 -10.13 -5.72
CA CYS A 671 -12.59 -9.97 -6.97
C CYS A 671 -11.99 -10.85 -8.06
N VAL A 672 -12.69 -10.99 -9.18
CA VAL A 672 -12.22 -11.65 -10.40
C VAL A 672 -12.97 -11.10 -11.61
N ASN A 673 -12.25 -10.87 -12.70
CA ASN A 673 -12.85 -10.58 -14.00
C ASN A 673 -13.11 -11.91 -14.72
N ALA A 674 -14.27 -12.05 -15.36
CA ALA A 674 -14.68 -13.32 -15.96
C ALA A 674 -13.77 -13.76 -17.12
N ARG A 675 -13.16 -12.82 -17.85
CA ARG A 675 -12.15 -13.13 -18.88
C ARG A 675 -10.86 -13.66 -18.28
N ALA A 676 -10.48 -13.18 -17.09
CA ALA A 676 -9.26 -13.58 -16.39
C ALA A 676 -9.43 -14.78 -15.45
N ARG A 677 -10.59 -15.48 -15.48
CA ARG A 677 -10.92 -16.57 -14.54
C ARG A 677 -9.85 -17.67 -14.46
N ASP A 678 -9.23 -18.05 -15.58
CA ASP A 678 -8.22 -19.11 -15.61
C ASP A 678 -6.88 -18.61 -15.05
N TYR A 679 -6.53 -17.34 -15.31
CA TYR A 679 -5.37 -16.69 -14.72
C TYR A 679 -5.49 -16.60 -13.20
N ALA A 680 -6.68 -16.22 -12.71
CA ALA A 680 -6.98 -16.16 -11.30
C ALA A 680 -6.97 -17.54 -10.63
N ARG A 681 -7.50 -18.58 -11.31
CA ARG A 681 -7.44 -19.97 -10.83
C ARG A 681 -6.00 -20.44 -10.69
N ASN A 682 -5.15 -20.16 -11.67
CA ASN A 682 -3.73 -20.56 -11.64
C ASN A 682 -2.97 -19.90 -10.47
N ILE A 683 -3.32 -18.68 -10.04
CA ILE A 683 -2.71 -18.06 -8.84
C ILE A 683 -2.98 -18.88 -7.55
N VAL A 684 -4.08 -19.64 -7.54
CA VAL A 684 -4.47 -20.50 -6.42
C VAL A 684 -3.92 -21.92 -6.59
N GLU A 685 -4.09 -22.51 -7.77
CA GLU A 685 -3.79 -23.94 -8.00
C GLU A 685 -2.34 -24.20 -8.44
N HIS A 686 -1.71 -23.21 -9.05
CA HIS A 686 -0.35 -23.25 -9.59
C HIS A 686 0.44 -21.98 -9.21
N PRO A 687 0.56 -21.62 -7.91
CA PRO A 687 1.26 -20.41 -7.49
C PRO A 687 2.70 -20.35 -8.03
N GLU A 688 3.34 -21.51 -8.21
CA GLU A 688 4.69 -21.62 -8.78
C GLU A 688 4.79 -21.12 -10.22
N TRP A 689 3.70 -21.12 -10.99
CA TRP A 689 3.66 -20.56 -12.35
C TRP A 689 3.73 -19.03 -12.38
N ASP A 690 3.58 -18.39 -11.23
CA ASP A 690 3.60 -16.94 -11.11
C ASP A 690 4.73 -16.42 -10.21
N GLU A 691 5.16 -17.24 -9.25
CA GLU A 691 6.22 -16.94 -8.29
C GLU A 691 7.62 -17.28 -8.82
N ASN A 692 7.73 -18.20 -9.78
CA ASN A 692 9.02 -18.68 -10.29
C ASN A 692 9.13 -18.53 -11.81
N PRO A 693 10.33 -18.17 -12.34
CA PRO A 693 10.58 -18.21 -13.77
C PRO A 693 10.41 -19.66 -14.29
N PRO A 694 9.80 -19.87 -15.47
CA PRO A 694 9.56 -18.88 -16.53
C PRO A 694 8.22 -18.13 -16.46
N TYR A 695 7.54 -18.07 -15.31
CA TYR A 695 6.29 -17.33 -15.10
C TYR A 695 5.18 -17.73 -16.09
N GLN A 696 4.90 -19.04 -16.16
CA GLN A 696 3.97 -19.63 -17.13
C GLN A 696 2.58 -18.98 -17.11
N ASN A 697 2.12 -18.52 -15.95
CA ASN A 697 0.80 -17.92 -15.80
C ASN A 697 0.65 -16.59 -16.57
N ASP A 698 1.74 -15.91 -16.89
CA ASP A 698 1.71 -14.66 -17.65
C ASP A 698 1.12 -14.87 -19.06
N ASN A 699 1.18 -16.09 -19.60
CA ASN A 699 0.63 -16.45 -20.92
C ASN A 699 -0.78 -17.05 -20.86
N THR A 700 -1.42 -17.09 -19.69
CA THR A 700 -2.80 -17.58 -19.57
C THR A 700 -3.76 -16.67 -20.35
N PRO A 701 -4.54 -17.19 -21.31
CA PRO A 701 -5.36 -16.35 -22.18
C PRO A 701 -6.56 -15.77 -21.42
N PHE A 702 -6.90 -14.51 -21.71
CA PHE A 702 -8.10 -13.86 -21.18
C PHE A 702 -9.25 -14.03 -22.19
N THR A 703 -10.24 -14.87 -21.86
CA THR A 703 -11.27 -15.31 -22.82
C THR A 703 -12.67 -14.89 -22.41
N ASN A 704 -13.45 -14.29 -23.33
CA ASN A 704 -14.86 -13.96 -23.09
C ASN A 704 -15.66 -15.19 -22.62
N ILE A 705 -16.62 -14.98 -21.72
CA ILE A 705 -17.59 -16.01 -21.33
C ILE A 705 -18.77 -16.03 -22.29
N ASN A 706 -19.49 -17.15 -22.35
CA ASN A 706 -20.74 -17.25 -23.11
C ASN A 706 -21.95 -16.91 -22.25
N ILE A 707 -22.88 -16.15 -22.82
CA ILE A 707 -24.15 -15.78 -22.18
C ILE A 707 -24.90 -17.04 -21.73
N GLY A 708 -25.31 -17.05 -20.45
CA GLY A 708 -26.13 -18.12 -19.87
C GLY A 708 -25.40 -19.43 -19.54
N GLN A 709 -24.11 -19.55 -19.84
CA GLN A 709 -23.29 -20.70 -19.44
C GLN A 709 -22.74 -20.50 -18.03
N VAL A 710 -22.80 -21.55 -17.20
CA VAL A 710 -22.20 -21.56 -15.85
C VAL A 710 -20.70 -21.80 -15.98
N TYR A 711 -19.92 -20.95 -15.32
CA TYR A 711 -18.47 -21.06 -15.19
C TYR A 711 -18.08 -21.12 -13.72
N GLU A 712 -16.94 -21.74 -13.44
CA GLU A 712 -16.28 -21.67 -12.15
C GLU A 712 -15.31 -20.48 -12.12
N TYR A 713 -15.42 -19.67 -11.08
CA TYR A 713 -14.51 -18.56 -10.77
C TYR A 713 -13.82 -18.85 -9.44
N LYS A 714 -12.57 -19.29 -9.50
CA LYS A 714 -11.74 -19.59 -8.34
C LYS A 714 -10.60 -18.58 -8.25
N PHE A 715 -10.49 -17.86 -7.14
CA PHE A 715 -9.54 -16.75 -7.04
C PHE A 715 -9.10 -16.44 -5.60
N LYS A 716 -7.87 -15.96 -5.47
CA LYS A 716 -7.25 -15.53 -4.21
C LYS A 716 -7.78 -14.15 -3.81
N MET A 717 -8.27 -14.01 -2.58
CA MET A 717 -8.75 -12.74 -1.99
C MET A 717 -7.58 -11.97 -1.34
N MET A 718 -7.84 -10.81 -0.74
CA MET A 718 -6.83 -10.02 -0.04
C MET A 718 -6.45 -10.65 1.30
N PRO A 719 -5.17 -10.54 1.72
CA PRO A 719 -4.69 -11.16 2.95
C PRO A 719 -5.25 -10.47 4.19
N ILE A 720 -5.49 -11.23 5.24
CA ILE A 720 -6.00 -10.69 6.50
C ILE A 720 -5.52 -11.53 7.69
N GLY A 721 -5.28 -10.87 8.82
CA GLY A 721 -5.19 -11.48 10.15
C GLY A 721 -6.33 -10.94 11.02
N TYR A 722 -7.36 -11.75 11.26
CA TYR A 722 -8.59 -11.31 11.93
C TYR A 722 -9.20 -12.40 12.81
N THR A 723 -9.82 -12.01 13.93
CA THR A 723 -10.58 -12.88 14.83
C THR A 723 -12.01 -12.39 14.92
N PHE A 724 -12.96 -13.24 14.52
CA PHE A 724 -14.38 -13.04 14.78
C PHE A 724 -14.69 -13.43 16.23
N GLY A 725 -15.41 -12.56 16.94
CA GLY A 725 -15.78 -12.77 18.33
C GLY A 725 -16.84 -13.87 18.49
N LYS A 726 -16.88 -14.50 19.68
CA LYS A 726 -18.02 -15.33 20.06
C LYS A 726 -19.29 -14.49 20.03
N GLY A 727 -20.39 -15.03 19.52
CA GLY A 727 -21.66 -14.30 19.41
C GLY A 727 -21.78 -13.42 18.15
N HIS A 728 -20.72 -13.31 17.35
CA HIS A 728 -20.74 -12.60 16.06
C HIS A 728 -21.28 -13.51 14.95
N LYS A 729 -21.46 -12.97 13.75
CA LYS A 729 -21.70 -13.75 12.52
C LYS A 729 -20.73 -13.31 11.42
N ILE A 730 -20.45 -14.21 10.51
CA ILE A 730 -19.75 -13.91 9.27
C ILE A 730 -20.81 -13.61 8.21
N LYS A 731 -20.73 -12.43 7.59
CA LYS A 731 -21.55 -12.08 6.43
C LYS A 731 -20.70 -11.99 5.18
N ILE A 732 -21.20 -12.58 4.10
CA ILE A 732 -20.59 -12.59 2.79
C ILE A 732 -21.49 -11.85 1.83
N LEU A 733 -20.94 -10.84 1.16
CA LEU A 733 -21.61 -10.07 0.12
C LEU A 733 -21.05 -10.46 -1.24
N ILE A 734 -21.92 -10.72 -2.21
CA ILE A 734 -21.53 -10.98 -3.60
C ILE A 734 -22.18 -9.96 -4.52
N SER A 735 -21.38 -9.31 -5.35
CA SER A 735 -21.81 -8.32 -6.35
C SER A 735 -20.99 -8.44 -7.63
N SER A 736 -21.32 -7.61 -8.63
CA SER A 736 -20.54 -7.47 -9.88
C SER A 736 -19.97 -6.06 -10.09
N SER A 737 -19.96 -5.25 -9.03
CA SER A 737 -19.27 -3.96 -8.97
C SER A 737 -18.84 -3.65 -7.55
N ASN A 738 -17.77 -2.87 -7.43
CA ASN A 738 -17.22 -2.35 -6.17
C ASN A 738 -16.44 -1.06 -6.50
N TYR A 739 -17.17 0.03 -6.74
CA TYR A 739 -16.69 1.32 -7.27
C TYR A 739 -16.52 2.36 -6.15
N THR A 740 -15.49 3.19 -6.07
CA THR A 740 -14.52 3.56 -7.10
C THR A 740 -13.21 2.80 -7.01
N ARG A 741 -13.07 1.83 -6.08
CA ARG A 741 -11.82 1.07 -5.97
C ARG A 741 -11.50 0.35 -7.27
N TYR A 742 -12.51 -0.28 -7.86
CA TYR A 742 -12.42 -0.97 -9.13
C TYR A 742 -13.26 -0.28 -10.20
N GLN A 743 -12.81 -0.34 -11.46
CA GLN A 743 -13.63 0.06 -12.59
C GLN A 743 -14.84 -0.88 -12.70
N VAL A 744 -15.96 -0.35 -13.19
CA VAL A 744 -17.19 -1.11 -13.40
C VAL A 744 -17.18 -1.79 -14.77
N ASN A 745 -17.34 -3.12 -14.79
CA ASN A 745 -17.45 -3.90 -16.02
C ASN A 745 -18.70 -3.49 -16.83
N PRO A 746 -18.60 -3.24 -18.15
CA PRO A 746 -19.74 -2.85 -18.99
C PRO A 746 -20.66 -4.01 -19.40
N ASN A 747 -20.34 -5.24 -19.01
CA ASN A 747 -20.98 -6.48 -19.44
C ASN A 747 -20.93 -6.69 -20.97
N LEU A 748 -19.79 -6.34 -21.59
CA LEU A 748 -19.54 -6.44 -23.04
C LEU A 748 -18.41 -7.43 -23.35
N PRO A 749 -18.48 -8.17 -24.47
CA PRO A 749 -17.32 -8.89 -24.96
C PRO A 749 -16.24 -7.89 -25.40
N ILE A 750 -14.98 -8.28 -25.19
CA ILE A 750 -13.81 -7.45 -25.55
C ILE A 750 -12.94 -8.20 -26.55
N ASN A 751 -12.35 -7.49 -27.51
CA ASN A 751 -11.46 -8.07 -28.51
C ASN A 751 -10.17 -8.60 -27.84
N ASP A 752 -9.56 -9.61 -28.45
CA ASP A 752 -8.32 -10.16 -27.93
C ASP A 752 -7.18 -9.13 -27.91
N GLY A 753 -6.42 -9.13 -26.82
CA GLY A 753 -5.36 -8.16 -26.54
C GLY A 753 -5.83 -6.74 -26.27
N ASP A 754 -7.14 -6.47 -26.14
CA ASP A 754 -7.71 -5.13 -25.90
C ASP A 754 -8.31 -4.97 -24.49
N PHE A 755 -8.47 -3.72 -24.04
CA PHE A 755 -9.06 -3.35 -22.76
C PHE A 755 -9.92 -2.08 -22.88
N PHE A 756 -11.18 -2.16 -22.45
CA PHE A 756 -12.10 -1.01 -22.49
C PHE A 756 -12.13 -0.29 -21.14
N ARG A 757 -11.43 0.85 -21.08
CA ARG A 757 -11.45 1.76 -19.93
C ARG A 757 -12.70 2.64 -19.98
N ARG A 758 -13.44 2.74 -18.87
CA ARG A 758 -14.70 3.50 -18.78
C ARG A 758 -15.03 3.94 -17.36
N LYS A 759 -15.99 4.84 -17.23
CA LYS A 759 -16.64 5.22 -15.95
C LYS A 759 -18.16 5.05 -16.03
N PRO A 760 -18.85 4.85 -14.89
CA PRO A 760 -20.31 4.84 -14.86
C PRO A 760 -20.88 6.13 -15.46
N GLY A 761 -21.86 6.00 -16.37
CA GLY A 761 -22.56 7.12 -16.98
C GLY A 761 -21.73 7.99 -17.93
N ASP A 762 -20.56 7.53 -18.39
CA ASP A 762 -19.69 8.31 -19.28
C ASP A 762 -20.15 8.39 -20.74
N GLY A 763 -21.22 7.69 -21.09
CA GLY A 763 -21.78 7.66 -22.45
C GLY A 763 -20.89 6.93 -23.48
N GLN A 764 -19.84 6.23 -23.04
CA GLN A 764 -18.93 5.52 -23.94
C GLN A 764 -19.41 4.10 -24.24
N GLY A 765 -19.26 3.70 -25.50
CA GLY A 765 -19.48 2.33 -25.95
C GLY A 765 -18.20 1.70 -26.51
N TYR A 766 -18.25 0.40 -26.80
CA TYR A 766 -17.12 -0.37 -27.30
C TYR A 766 -17.46 -1.10 -28.59
N THR A 767 -16.50 -1.19 -29.52
CA THR A 767 -16.67 -1.86 -30.80
C THR A 767 -16.04 -3.26 -30.76
N TYR A 768 -16.88 -4.28 -30.58
CA TYR A 768 -16.46 -5.68 -30.61
C TYR A 768 -16.67 -6.29 -32.00
N ASN A 769 -15.61 -6.79 -32.64
CA ASN A 769 -15.65 -7.33 -34.00
C ASN A 769 -16.40 -6.42 -35.02
N GLY A 770 -16.17 -5.12 -34.94
CA GLY A 770 -16.80 -4.12 -35.82
C GLY A 770 -18.22 -3.69 -35.42
N ASN A 771 -18.83 -4.30 -34.40
CA ASN A 771 -20.15 -3.93 -33.91
C ASN A 771 -20.05 -3.04 -32.67
N PHE A 772 -20.59 -1.83 -32.75
CA PHE A 772 -20.66 -0.89 -31.63
C PHE A 772 -21.71 -1.33 -30.61
N MET A 773 -21.33 -1.32 -29.33
CA MET A 773 -22.17 -1.76 -28.22
C MET A 773 -22.08 -0.76 -27.05
N MET A 774 -23.22 -0.39 -26.48
CA MET A 774 -23.28 0.35 -25.22
C MET A 774 -23.25 -0.61 -24.03
N PRO A 775 -22.76 -0.19 -22.84
CA PRO A 775 -22.86 -0.97 -21.61
C PRO A 775 -24.27 -1.52 -21.39
N ARG A 776 -24.38 -2.75 -20.84
CA ARG A 776 -25.66 -3.45 -20.70
C ARG A 776 -25.91 -3.84 -19.26
N LEU A 777 -27.16 -3.70 -18.81
CA LEU A 777 -27.63 -4.40 -17.61
C LEU A 777 -27.38 -5.90 -17.75
N ALA A 778 -26.94 -6.57 -16.70
CA ALA A 778 -26.79 -8.02 -16.69
C ALA A 778 -27.47 -8.66 -15.50
N VAL A 779 -28.21 -9.73 -15.76
CA VAL A 779 -28.77 -10.59 -14.71
C VAL A 779 -27.74 -11.65 -14.38
N GLN A 780 -27.21 -11.56 -13.17
CA GLN A 780 -26.23 -12.49 -12.63
C GLN A 780 -26.92 -13.60 -11.87
N ARG A 781 -26.42 -14.83 -12.00
CA ARG A 781 -26.96 -15.99 -11.29
C ARG A 781 -25.85 -16.80 -10.68
N LEU A 782 -25.90 -16.99 -9.37
CA LEU A 782 -25.01 -17.86 -8.61
C LEU A 782 -25.71 -19.19 -8.35
N ALA A 783 -25.07 -20.32 -8.67
CA ALA A 783 -25.61 -21.66 -8.55
C ALA A 783 -25.23 -22.34 -7.23
N PHE A 784 -26.12 -23.19 -6.72
CA PHE A 784 -25.93 -23.97 -5.50
C PHE A 784 -26.46 -25.39 -5.68
N SER A 785 -25.55 -26.34 -5.86
CA SER A 785 -25.87 -27.76 -5.98
C SER A 785 -24.63 -28.60 -5.65
N PRO A 786 -24.74 -29.94 -5.52
CA PRO A 786 -23.57 -30.81 -5.40
C PRO A 786 -22.57 -30.64 -6.54
N GLN A 787 -23.05 -30.31 -7.75
CA GLN A 787 -22.22 -30.06 -8.92
C GLN A 787 -21.60 -28.65 -8.90
N TYR A 788 -22.28 -27.68 -8.30
CA TYR A 788 -21.89 -26.27 -8.25
C TYR A 788 -21.85 -25.74 -6.81
N PRO A 789 -20.95 -26.24 -5.95
CA PRO A 789 -20.92 -25.89 -4.54
C PRO A 789 -20.14 -24.59 -4.31
N SER A 790 -20.77 -23.45 -4.61
CA SER A 790 -20.17 -22.13 -4.39
C SER A 790 -19.75 -21.96 -2.92
N ASN A 791 -18.51 -21.56 -2.66
CA ASN A 791 -17.92 -21.52 -1.31
C ASN A 791 -16.81 -20.48 -1.17
N ILE A 792 -16.52 -20.12 0.08
CA ILE A 792 -15.33 -19.36 0.48
C ILE A 792 -14.47 -20.27 1.35
N GLU A 793 -13.22 -20.50 0.94
CA GLU A 793 -12.23 -21.21 1.74
C GLU A 793 -11.51 -20.22 2.67
N LEU A 794 -11.74 -20.37 3.97
CA LEU A 794 -11.18 -19.52 5.02
C LEU A 794 -9.87 -20.12 5.56
N PRO A 795 -8.77 -19.34 5.68
CA PRO A 795 -7.51 -19.81 6.22
C PRO A 795 -7.56 -19.80 7.75
N ILE A 796 -8.26 -20.77 8.34
CA ILE A 796 -8.48 -20.83 9.80
C ILE A 796 -7.15 -21.05 10.51
N TYR A 797 -6.81 -20.14 11.42
CA TYR A 797 -5.60 -20.24 12.23
C TYR A 797 -5.81 -21.19 13.41
N VAL A 798 -4.90 -22.16 13.58
CA VAL A 798 -4.99 -23.21 14.59
C VAL A 798 -3.73 -23.20 15.48
N GLN A 799 -3.87 -22.75 16.73
CA GLN A 799 -2.87 -23.00 17.77
C GLN A 799 -3.38 -24.14 18.67
N GLY A 800 -2.82 -25.34 18.53
CA GLY A 800 -3.04 -26.43 19.50
C GLY A 800 -4.47 -26.97 19.65
N TYR A 801 -5.37 -26.75 18.68
CA TYR A 801 -6.74 -27.31 18.69
C TYR A 801 -7.05 -27.97 17.35
N VAL A 802 -7.29 -29.28 17.37
CA VAL A 802 -7.87 -30.02 16.23
C VAL A 802 -9.38 -29.84 16.34
N TRP A 803 -9.95 -28.90 15.59
CA TRP A 803 -11.39 -28.78 15.47
C TRP A 803 -11.90 -29.83 14.47
N THR A 804 -12.53 -30.88 14.99
CA THR A 804 -13.39 -31.77 14.20
C THR A 804 -14.81 -31.21 14.23
N PRO A 805 -15.39 -30.79 13.10
CA PRO A 805 -16.81 -30.47 13.05
C PRO A 805 -17.62 -31.75 13.26
N THR A 806 -18.27 -31.87 14.41
CA THR A 806 -19.50 -32.64 14.51
C THR A 806 -20.58 -31.69 15.00
N PHE A 807 -21.25 -31.06 14.04
CA PHE A 807 -22.56 -30.47 14.26
C PHE A 807 -23.47 -30.92 13.13
N THR A 808 -24.57 -31.56 13.50
CA THR A 808 -25.67 -31.91 12.62
C THR A 808 -26.71 -30.81 12.82
N PRO A 809 -26.99 -29.95 11.82
CA PRO A 809 -28.04 -28.96 11.96
C PRO A 809 -29.40 -29.65 11.88
N GLU A 810 -30.26 -29.37 12.84
CA GLU A 810 -31.68 -29.67 12.75
C GLU A 810 -32.31 -28.67 11.77
N ILE A 811 -32.63 -29.15 10.57
CA ILE A 811 -33.23 -28.34 9.51
C ILE A 811 -34.69 -28.04 9.89
N VAL A 812 -34.96 -26.79 10.28
CA VAL A 812 -36.32 -26.24 10.20
C VAL A 812 -36.39 -25.37 8.96
N LYS A 813 -37.03 -25.89 7.92
CA LYS A 813 -37.38 -25.15 6.69
C LYS A 813 -38.47 -24.12 6.98
N PRO A 814 -38.32 -22.87 6.53
CA PRO A 814 -39.44 -22.11 6.00
C PRO A 814 -39.40 -22.18 4.47
N GLU A 815 -40.58 -22.37 3.86
CA GLU A 815 -40.77 -22.29 2.43
C GLU A 815 -40.61 -20.85 1.91
N VAL A 816 -39.67 -20.69 0.98
CA VAL A 816 -39.77 -19.96 -0.30
C VAL A 816 -40.18 -18.47 -0.28
N GLU A 817 -39.26 -17.57 -0.65
CA GLU A 817 -39.60 -16.36 -1.42
C GLU A 817 -39.14 -16.55 -2.87
N ASP A 818 -40.11 -16.84 -3.74
CA ASP A 818 -39.90 -17.29 -5.13
C ASP A 818 -39.90 -16.14 -6.16
N LEU A 819 -39.91 -14.88 -5.70
CA LEU A 819 -40.38 -13.77 -6.51
C LEU A 819 -39.65 -12.45 -6.17
N LEU A 820 -39.07 -11.81 -7.18
CA LEU A 820 -38.51 -10.46 -7.11
C LEU A 820 -39.35 -9.51 -7.99
N LEU A 821 -39.82 -8.40 -7.42
CA LEU A 821 -40.52 -7.32 -8.13
C LEU A 821 -39.57 -6.14 -8.36
N PHE A 822 -39.43 -5.67 -9.60
CA PHE A 822 -38.62 -4.47 -9.92
C PHE A 822 -39.24 -3.62 -11.04
N PRO A 823 -39.28 -2.28 -10.92
CA PRO A 823 -38.95 -1.51 -9.72
C PRO A 823 -40.04 -1.71 -8.64
N ASN A 824 -39.66 -1.61 -7.36
CA ASN A 824 -40.61 -1.57 -6.25
C ASN A 824 -40.14 -0.50 -5.25
N PRO A 825 -40.84 0.64 -5.11
CA PRO A 825 -42.13 0.99 -5.73
C PRO A 825 -42.03 1.28 -7.24
N ALA A 826 -43.12 1.00 -7.98
CA ALA A 826 -43.28 1.32 -9.40
C ALA A 826 -44.42 2.31 -9.61
N ASN A 827 -44.28 3.21 -10.59
CA ASN A 827 -45.37 4.12 -10.97
C ASN A 827 -46.32 3.49 -12.00
N ASN A 828 -45.80 2.78 -13.00
CA ASN A 828 -46.60 2.34 -14.16
C ASN A 828 -46.38 0.85 -14.53
N GLU A 829 -45.17 0.32 -14.37
CA GLU A 829 -44.79 -1.03 -14.78
C GLU A 829 -43.91 -1.69 -13.72
N VAL A 830 -44.13 -2.99 -13.48
CA VAL A 830 -43.30 -3.81 -12.60
C VAL A 830 -42.96 -5.12 -13.31
N SER A 831 -41.69 -5.50 -13.30
CA SER A 831 -41.20 -6.80 -13.75
C SER A 831 -41.18 -7.77 -12.59
N VAL A 832 -41.67 -8.98 -12.82
CA VAL A 832 -41.67 -10.08 -11.86
C VAL A 832 -40.65 -11.12 -12.31
N TYR A 833 -39.64 -11.37 -11.50
CA TYR A 833 -38.61 -12.39 -11.73
C TYR A 833 -38.83 -13.56 -10.79
N LEU A 834 -38.85 -14.77 -11.35
CA LEU A 834 -39.15 -16.00 -10.63
C LEU A 834 -37.89 -16.86 -10.52
N SER A 835 -37.66 -17.45 -9.33
CA SER A 835 -36.41 -18.15 -9.00
C SER A 835 -36.28 -19.52 -9.69
N LYS A 836 -37.40 -20.11 -10.13
CA LYS A 836 -37.50 -21.43 -10.80
C LYS A 836 -38.41 -21.34 -12.03
N LYS A 837 -38.29 -22.30 -12.94
CA LYS A 837 -39.24 -22.47 -14.06
C LYS A 837 -40.38 -23.38 -13.59
N SER A 838 -41.57 -22.81 -13.37
CA SER A 838 -42.78 -23.49 -12.91
C SER A 838 -44.02 -22.76 -13.44
N ASP A 839 -45.21 -23.32 -13.23
CA ASP A 839 -46.49 -22.62 -13.40
C ASP A 839 -46.68 -21.65 -12.21
N TYR A 840 -46.82 -20.35 -12.48
CA TYR A 840 -47.05 -19.35 -11.44
C TYR A 840 -48.40 -18.65 -11.61
N THR A 841 -48.95 -18.21 -10.48
CA THR A 841 -50.16 -17.38 -10.44
C THR A 841 -49.83 -16.06 -9.75
N ILE A 842 -50.02 -14.93 -10.44
CA ILE A 842 -49.75 -13.60 -9.91
C ILE A 842 -51.09 -12.89 -9.70
N SER A 843 -51.35 -12.46 -8.47
CA SER A 843 -52.53 -11.66 -8.09
C SER A 843 -52.08 -10.30 -7.54
N VAL A 844 -52.57 -9.21 -8.12
CA VAL A 844 -52.29 -7.84 -7.65
C VAL A 844 -53.51 -7.32 -6.92
N THR A 845 -53.35 -6.89 -5.68
CA THR A 845 -54.43 -6.30 -4.86
C THR A 845 -54.14 -4.84 -4.52
N ASN A 846 -55.19 -4.02 -4.35
CA ASN A 846 -55.03 -2.68 -3.78
C ASN A 846 -54.81 -2.76 -2.25
N ILE A 847 -54.55 -1.61 -1.61
CA ILE A 847 -54.33 -1.52 -0.16
C ILE A 847 -55.54 -1.97 0.69
N ALA A 848 -56.74 -2.03 0.09
CA ALA A 848 -57.96 -2.52 0.71
C ALA A 848 -58.18 -4.04 0.50
N GLY A 849 -57.20 -4.74 -0.10
CA GLY A 849 -57.26 -6.17 -0.38
C GLY A 849 -58.12 -6.56 -1.59
N GLN A 850 -58.60 -5.61 -2.39
CA GLN A 850 -59.38 -5.93 -3.60
C GLN A 850 -58.45 -6.34 -4.74
N LEU A 851 -58.75 -7.48 -5.38
CA LEU A 851 -58.03 -7.98 -6.55
C LEU A 851 -58.20 -7.03 -7.75
N ILE A 852 -57.09 -6.48 -8.23
CA ILE A 852 -57.00 -5.59 -9.40
C ILE A 852 -56.79 -6.40 -10.69
N ARG A 853 -55.84 -7.35 -10.67
CA ARG A 853 -55.50 -8.21 -11.82
C ARG A 853 -54.97 -9.57 -11.38
N HIS A 854 -55.09 -10.54 -12.28
CA HIS A 854 -54.68 -11.93 -12.10
C HIS A 854 -54.08 -12.47 -13.39
N TRP A 855 -52.92 -13.12 -13.31
CA TRP A 855 -52.26 -13.79 -14.42
C TRP A 855 -51.82 -15.20 -14.03
N ARG A 856 -51.81 -16.10 -15.00
CA ARG A 856 -51.13 -17.39 -14.92
C ARG A 856 -50.01 -17.38 -15.98
N ILE A 857 -48.77 -17.58 -15.55
CA ILE A 857 -47.57 -17.49 -16.40
C ILE A 857 -46.68 -18.72 -16.27
#